data_AF-A6IU34-F1
#
_entry.id   AF-A6IU34-F1
#
_cell.length_a   1.000
_cell.length_b   1.000
_cell.length_c   1.000
_cell.angle_alpha   90.00
_cell.angle_beta   90.00
_cell.angle_gamma   90.00
#
_symmetry.space_group_name_H-M   'P 1'
#
loop_
_entity.id
_entity.type
_entity.pdbx_description
1 polymer ?
#
loop_
_entity_poly.entity_id
_entity_poly.type
_entity_poly.pdbx_seq_one_letter_code
_entity_poly.pdbx_strand_id
1 'polypeptide(L)'
;MRSLLLLASLAWLLLAQAKDDAKLEDNLLVLTVATKETEGFRRFKRSAQFFNYKIQSLGLGEDWSAAGGPSAAGGGQKVRLLKKALKKYADKEDLVILFVDSYDVVFASGPRELLKKFQQAKSRVVFSAEELIYPDRRLEAKYPTVPDGKRFLGSGGFIGYAPSLSKLVAEWEGQDNDSDQLFYTKIFLDPEKREQINISLDHRCRIFQNLDGALDEVVLKFEMGHVRARNLAYDTLPVVIHGNGPTKLQVNYLGNYIPRFWTFETGCTVCDEGLRSLKGIGDEALPTVLVGVFIEQPTPFLSLFFRRLLHLRYPQKQMRLFIHNQEQHHKLQVEQFLAEHGGEYQSVKLVGPEVRMANADARNMGADLCRQDQTCTYYFSVDADVALTEPNSLRLLIEQNKNVIAPLMTRHGRLWSNFWGALSADGYYARSEDYVDIVQGRRVGVWNVPYISNIYLIKGSALRAELRHVDLFHYSKLDPDMSFCANVRQQEVFMFLTNRHTFGHLLSLDNYQTTHLHNDLWEVFSNPEDWKEKYIHENYTKALAGKLVETPCPDVYWFPIFTEVACDELVEEMEHYGQWSLGDNKDNRIQGGYENVPTIDIHMNQITFEREWHKFLVEYIAPLTEKLYPGYYTKAQFDLAFVVRYKPDEQPSLMPHHDASTFTINIALNRVGEDYEGGGCRFLRYNCSVRAPRKGWALMHPGRLTHYHEGLPTTKGTRYIAVSFVDP
;
A
#
# COMPACT_ATOMS: atom_id res chain seq x y z
N MET A 1 -21.61 48.61 -40.66
CA MET A 1 -22.48 49.03 -39.52
C MET A 1 -23.43 47.92 -39.04
N ARG A 2 -24.15 47.19 -39.89
CA ARG A 2 -25.07 46.11 -39.45
C ARG A 2 -24.40 44.96 -38.65
N SER A 3 -23.18 44.53 -39.02
CA SER A 3 -22.48 43.45 -38.30
C SER A 3 -21.96 43.84 -36.91
N LEU A 4 -21.62 45.11 -36.69
CA LEU A 4 -21.20 45.63 -35.38
C LEU A 4 -22.38 45.75 -34.41
N LEU A 5 -23.56 46.12 -34.91
CA LEU A 5 -24.80 46.16 -34.11
C LEU A 5 -25.25 44.76 -33.68
N LEU A 6 -25.08 43.75 -34.56
CA LEU A 6 -25.36 42.35 -34.23
C LEU A 6 -24.41 41.80 -33.16
N LEU A 7 -23.10 42.06 -33.27
CA LEU A 7 -22.11 41.66 -32.27
C LEU A 7 -22.34 42.37 -30.93
N ALA A 8 -22.68 43.66 -30.94
CA ALA A 8 -23.01 44.40 -29.72
C ALA A 8 -24.29 43.87 -29.06
N SER A 9 -25.33 43.55 -29.84
CA SER A 9 -26.57 42.93 -29.31
C SER A 9 -26.33 41.53 -28.74
N LEU A 10 -25.49 40.70 -29.39
CA LEU A 10 -25.12 39.39 -28.88
C LEU A 10 -24.32 39.51 -27.57
N ALA A 11 -23.38 40.46 -27.50
CA ALA A 11 -22.61 40.72 -26.30
C ALA A 11 -23.50 41.23 -25.15
N TRP A 12 -24.49 42.07 -25.44
CA TRP A 12 -25.46 42.55 -24.45
C TRP A 12 -26.39 41.44 -23.95
N LEU A 13 -26.85 40.56 -24.85
CA LEU A 13 -27.62 39.36 -24.50
C LEU A 13 -26.80 38.39 -23.63
N LEU A 14 -25.53 38.17 -23.95
CA LEU A 14 -24.62 37.35 -23.14
C LEU A 14 -24.35 37.97 -21.77
N LEU A 15 -24.19 39.30 -21.69
CA LEU A 15 -24.02 40.04 -20.44
C LEU A 15 -25.28 40.02 -19.57
N ALA A 16 -26.46 40.19 -20.17
CA ALA A 16 -27.73 40.12 -19.47
C ALA A 16 -27.98 38.71 -18.93
N GLN A 17 -27.71 37.68 -19.74
CA GLN A 17 -27.85 36.28 -19.33
C GLN A 17 -26.86 35.91 -18.22
N ALA A 18 -25.61 36.35 -18.30
CA ALA A 18 -24.63 36.16 -17.22
C ALA A 18 -25.05 36.85 -15.91
N LYS A 19 -25.73 38.01 -16.00
CA LYS A 19 -26.23 38.75 -14.83
C LYS A 19 -27.44 38.09 -14.19
N ASP A 20 -28.35 37.54 -14.99
CA ASP A 20 -29.50 36.75 -14.51
C ASP A 20 -29.06 35.40 -13.93
N ASP A 21 -28.08 34.73 -14.55
CA ASP A 21 -27.47 33.50 -14.01
C ASP A 21 -26.83 33.75 -12.63
N ALA A 22 -26.06 34.84 -12.47
CA ALA A 22 -25.44 35.20 -11.19
C ALA A 22 -26.46 35.49 -10.08
N LYS A 23 -27.57 36.17 -10.43
CA LYS A 23 -28.68 36.46 -9.50
C LYS A 23 -29.39 35.18 -9.04
N LEU A 24 -29.47 34.17 -9.90
CA LEU A 24 -30.09 32.88 -9.59
C LEU A 24 -29.22 32.06 -8.61
N GLU A 25 -27.89 32.06 -8.81
CA GLU A 25 -26.93 31.39 -7.92
C GLU A 25 -26.87 32.03 -6.53
N ASP A 26 -27.06 33.35 -6.44
CA ASP A 26 -27.12 34.06 -5.16
C ASP A 26 -28.31 33.65 -4.28
N ASN A 27 -29.36 33.11 -4.90
CA ASN A 27 -30.59 32.65 -4.26
C ASN A 27 -30.60 31.13 -3.98
N LEU A 28 -29.43 30.47 -3.93
CA LEU A 28 -29.31 29.08 -3.49
C LEU A 28 -28.57 28.98 -2.14
N LEU A 29 -29.15 28.22 -1.21
CA LEU A 29 -28.51 27.84 0.05
C LEU A 29 -28.51 26.32 0.22
N VAL A 30 -27.34 25.75 0.52
CA VAL A 30 -27.23 24.33 0.89
C VAL A 30 -27.29 24.21 2.40
N LEU A 31 -28.29 23.50 2.91
CA LEU A 31 -28.39 23.10 4.31
C LEU A 31 -27.97 21.64 4.45
N THR A 32 -27.18 21.36 5.48
CA THR A 32 -26.82 19.98 5.82
C THR A 32 -26.69 19.83 7.33
N VAL A 33 -26.65 18.61 7.82
CA VAL A 33 -26.43 18.30 9.24
C VAL A 33 -25.08 17.61 9.38
N ALA A 34 -24.29 18.08 10.34
CA ALA A 34 -23.03 17.49 10.74
C ALA A 34 -22.81 17.83 12.21
N THR A 35 -22.59 16.81 13.05
CA THR A 35 -22.27 17.01 14.47
C THR A 35 -20.78 17.17 14.71
N LYS A 36 -19.95 16.63 13.82
CA LYS A 36 -18.49 16.66 13.86
C LYS A 36 -17.89 16.89 12.47
N GLU A 37 -16.65 17.36 12.43
CA GLU A 37 -15.89 17.48 11.18
C GLU A 37 -15.19 16.15 10.82
N THR A 38 -15.97 15.15 10.43
CA THR A 38 -15.47 13.84 9.98
C THR A 38 -14.73 13.94 8.63
N GLU A 39 -13.99 12.90 8.25
CA GLU A 39 -13.34 12.84 6.92
C GLU A 39 -14.37 12.82 5.78
N GLY A 40 -15.52 12.17 5.99
CA GLY A 40 -16.67 12.23 5.09
C GLY A 40 -17.22 13.65 4.92
N PHE A 41 -17.42 14.38 6.03
CA PHE A 41 -17.85 15.78 6.00
C PHE A 41 -16.84 16.69 5.28
N ARG A 42 -15.53 16.48 5.49
CA ARG A 42 -14.49 17.24 4.78
C ARG A 42 -14.49 16.96 3.28
N ARG A 43 -14.74 15.71 2.85
CA ARG A 43 -14.92 15.35 1.44
C ARG A 43 -16.12 16.09 0.84
N PHE A 44 -17.26 16.06 1.52
CA PHE A 44 -18.46 16.80 1.12
C PHE A 44 -18.18 18.30 0.95
N LYS A 45 -17.62 18.95 1.99
CA LYS A 45 -17.30 20.38 1.99
C LYS A 45 -16.35 20.74 0.84
N ARG A 46 -15.35 19.91 0.57
CA ARG A 46 -14.41 20.10 -0.54
C ARG A 46 -15.11 20.07 -1.90
N SER A 47 -15.95 19.06 -2.14
CA SER A 47 -16.70 18.95 -3.40
C SER A 47 -17.64 20.15 -3.61
N ALA A 48 -18.25 20.64 -2.52
CA ALA A 48 -19.13 21.80 -2.57
C ALA A 48 -18.36 23.11 -2.82
N GLN A 49 -17.21 23.29 -2.17
CA GLN A 49 -16.32 24.44 -2.36
C GLN A 49 -15.79 24.50 -3.79
N PHE A 50 -15.46 23.36 -4.41
CA PHE A 50 -15.02 23.30 -5.81
C PHE A 50 -16.03 23.94 -6.77
N PHE A 51 -17.32 23.78 -6.49
CA PHE A 51 -18.39 24.37 -7.29
C PHE A 51 -18.97 25.68 -6.72
N ASN A 52 -18.33 26.27 -5.69
CA ASN A 52 -18.76 27.50 -5.04
C ASN A 52 -20.17 27.45 -4.40
N TYR A 53 -20.59 26.30 -3.86
CA TYR A 53 -21.83 26.22 -3.09
C TYR A 53 -21.73 26.97 -1.75
N LYS A 54 -22.78 27.72 -1.40
CA LYS A 54 -22.95 28.32 -0.08
C LYS A 54 -23.55 27.28 0.88
N ILE A 55 -22.74 26.72 1.78
CA ILE A 55 -23.17 25.71 2.75
C ILE A 55 -23.40 26.33 4.13
N GLN A 56 -24.49 25.95 4.77
CA GLN A 56 -24.69 26.11 6.20
C GLN A 56 -24.91 24.74 6.85
N SER A 57 -23.96 24.36 7.70
CA SER A 57 -24.01 23.14 8.50
C SER A 57 -24.77 23.38 9.79
N LEU A 58 -25.67 22.47 10.13
CA LEU A 58 -26.50 22.51 11.32
C LEU A 58 -26.01 21.45 12.32
N GLY A 59 -26.02 21.78 13.62
CA GLY A 59 -25.72 20.83 14.69
C GLY A 59 -24.24 20.61 14.99
N LEU A 60 -23.30 21.38 14.41
CA LEU A 60 -21.87 21.24 14.72
C LEU A 60 -21.63 21.47 16.22
N GLY A 61 -21.01 20.49 16.88
CA GLY A 61 -20.75 20.50 18.32
C GLY A 61 -21.94 20.06 19.19
N GLU A 62 -23.11 19.76 18.61
CA GLU A 62 -24.19 19.06 19.32
C GLU A 62 -23.91 17.55 19.37
N ASP A 63 -24.30 16.90 20.45
CA ASP A 63 -24.30 15.43 20.52
C ASP A 63 -25.35 14.85 19.57
N TRP A 64 -25.02 13.73 18.93
CA TRP A 64 -25.95 12.99 18.07
C TRP A 64 -26.85 12.11 18.93
N SER A 65 -28.14 12.44 19.00
CA SER A 65 -29.11 11.83 19.92
C SER A 65 -29.71 10.51 19.43
N ALA A 66 -29.18 9.90 18.36
CA ALA A 66 -29.64 8.60 17.89
C ALA A 66 -29.18 7.45 18.82
N ALA A 67 -30.01 7.15 19.81
CA ALA A 67 -29.93 5.88 20.54
C ALA A 67 -30.32 4.74 19.58
N GLY A 68 -29.34 4.12 18.90
CA GLY A 68 -29.61 2.95 18.05
C GLY A 68 -28.56 2.50 17.04
N GLY A 69 -27.39 3.17 16.94
CA GLY A 69 -26.38 2.81 15.94
C GLY A 69 -26.82 3.10 14.49
N PRO A 70 -25.99 2.74 13.48
CA PRO A 70 -26.24 3.07 12.07
C PRO A 70 -27.49 2.41 11.45
N SER A 71 -28.08 1.43 12.13
CA SER A 71 -29.13 0.53 11.59
C SER A 71 -30.53 0.73 12.21
N ALA A 72 -30.69 1.62 13.18
CA ALA A 72 -32.01 1.99 13.69
C ALA A 72 -32.58 3.14 12.85
N ALA A 73 -33.84 3.01 12.41
CA ALA A 73 -34.58 4.05 11.71
C ALA A 73 -34.65 5.33 12.56
N GLY A 74 -33.72 6.25 12.37
CA GLY A 74 -33.56 7.49 13.12
C GLY A 74 -33.33 8.69 12.21
N GLY A 75 -32.73 9.77 12.72
CA GLY A 75 -32.44 10.99 11.94
C GLY A 75 -33.40 12.15 12.18
N GLY A 76 -34.39 12.01 13.07
CA GLY A 76 -35.34 13.06 13.47
C GLY A 76 -34.66 14.33 13.98
N GLN A 77 -33.49 14.22 14.60
CA GLN A 77 -32.65 15.36 14.97
C GLN A 77 -32.37 16.28 13.76
N LYS A 78 -32.18 15.70 12.57
CA LYS A 78 -31.98 16.47 11.32
C LYS A 78 -33.21 17.31 10.99
N VAL A 79 -34.41 16.74 11.12
CA VAL A 79 -35.68 17.43 10.85
C VAL A 79 -35.91 18.55 11.87
N ARG A 80 -35.65 18.31 13.16
CA ARG A 80 -35.72 19.34 14.21
C ARG A 80 -34.79 20.52 13.91
N LEU A 81 -33.54 20.24 13.58
CA LEU A 81 -32.53 21.25 13.25
C LEU A 81 -32.91 22.02 11.99
N LEU A 82 -33.38 21.33 10.96
CA LEU A 82 -33.84 21.92 9.71
C LEU A 82 -35.07 22.82 9.94
N LYS A 83 -36.07 22.36 10.70
CA LYS A 83 -37.24 23.16 11.10
C LYS A 83 -36.83 24.44 11.80
N LYS A 84 -35.87 24.38 12.73
CA LYS A 84 -35.33 25.56 13.42
C LYS A 84 -34.63 26.51 12.44
N ALA A 85 -33.87 25.99 11.49
CA ALA A 85 -33.16 26.80 10.49
C ALA A 85 -34.12 27.49 9.51
N LEU A 86 -35.12 26.77 9.01
CA LEU A 86 -36.08 27.25 8.01
C LEU A 86 -36.95 28.43 8.49
N LYS A 87 -37.16 28.57 9.81
CA LYS A 87 -37.84 29.75 10.39
C LYS A 87 -37.24 31.09 9.94
N LYS A 88 -35.93 31.14 9.66
CA LYS A 88 -35.24 32.36 9.20
C LYS A 88 -35.50 32.71 7.72
N TYR A 89 -36.04 31.76 6.98
CA TYR A 89 -36.16 31.81 5.52
C TYR A 89 -37.59 31.66 5.03
N ALA A 90 -38.56 31.47 5.92
CA ALA A 90 -39.95 31.18 5.60
C ALA A 90 -40.59 32.23 4.67
N ASP A 91 -40.21 33.51 4.81
CA ASP A 91 -40.76 34.62 4.01
C ASP A 91 -39.96 34.92 2.73
N LYS A 92 -38.91 34.14 2.42
CA LYS A 92 -38.06 34.34 1.24
C LYS A 92 -38.55 33.51 0.06
N GLU A 93 -39.51 34.03 -0.68
CA GLU A 93 -40.17 33.34 -1.81
C GLU A 93 -39.20 32.84 -2.89
N ASP A 94 -38.19 33.64 -3.23
CA ASP A 94 -37.23 33.31 -4.31
C ASP A 94 -36.04 32.46 -3.84
N LEU A 95 -35.90 32.20 -2.54
CA LEU A 95 -34.77 31.43 -2.01
C LEU A 95 -35.01 29.94 -2.25
N VAL A 96 -34.11 29.32 -2.99
CA VAL A 96 -34.05 27.87 -3.16
C VAL A 96 -33.11 27.29 -2.11
N ILE A 97 -33.56 26.24 -1.44
CA ILE A 97 -32.78 25.52 -0.44
C ILE A 97 -32.60 24.08 -0.92
N LEU A 98 -31.35 23.63 -0.96
CA LEU A 98 -30.99 22.24 -1.11
C LEU A 98 -30.65 21.68 0.27
N PHE A 99 -31.40 20.69 0.73
CA PHE A 99 -31.01 19.87 1.88
C PHE A 99 -30.34 18.59 1.38
N VAL A 100 -29.19 18.26 1.95
CA VAL A 100 -28.49 16.98 1.72
C VAL A 100 -27.81 16.49 2.99
N ASP A 101 -27.66 15.18 3.13
CA ASP A 101 -26.71 14.60 4.09
C ASP A 101 -25.26 14.99 3.73
N SER A 102 -24.30 14.73 4.62
CA SER A 102 -22.92 15.22 4.43
C SER A 102 -21.80 14.21 4.59
N TYR A 103 -21.96 13.16 5.41
CA TYR A 103 -20.84 12.23 5.66
C TYR A 103 -20.57 11.32 4.43
N ASP A 104 -21.59 11.05 3.64
CA ASP A 104 -21.66 10.10 2.54
C ASP A 104 -22.17 10.74 1.23
N VAL A 105 -22.06 12.06 1.11
CA VAL A 105 -22.51 12.83 -0.05
C VAL A 105 -21.34 13.53 -0.74
N VAL A 106 -21.37 13.58 -2.07
CA VAL A 106 -20.41 14.30 -2.91
C VAL A 106 -21.15 15.07 -4.01
N PHE A 107 -20.75 16.33 -4.24
CA PHE A 107 -21.22 17.10 -5.40
C PHE A 107 -20.42 16.74 -6.66
N ALA A 108 -21.15 16.48 -7.74
CA ALA A 108 -20.61 16.18 -9.07
C ALA A 108 -20.88 17.29 -10.11
N SER A 109 -21.64 18.34 -9.76
CA SER A 109 -21.82 19.53 -10.60
C SER A 109 -22.22 20.75 -9.76
N GLY A 110 -22.17 21.93 -10.38
CA GLY A 110 -22.37 23.22 -9.70
C GLY A 110 -23.80 23.77 -9.68
N PRO A 111 -24.00 24.88 -8.94
CA PRO A 111 -25.31 25.48 -8.66
C PRO A 111 -26.17 25.76 -9.90
N ARG A 112 -25.55 26.21 -10.99
CA ARG A 112 -26.27 26.53 -12.24
C ARG A 112 -26.99 25.32 -12.83
N GLU A 113 -26.31 24.18 -12.91
CA GLU A 113 -26.89 22.95 -13.46
C GLU A 113 -27.98 22.43 -12.52
N LEU A 114 -27.74 22.49 -11.21
CA LEU A 114 -28.71 22.13 -10.19
C LEU A 114 -30.02 22.90 -10.34
N LEU A 115 -29.94 24.24 -10.36
CA LEU A 115 -31.11 25.13 -10.43
C LEU A 115 -31.86 24.96 -11.74
N LYS A 116 -31.14 24.80 -12.86
CA LYS A 116 -31.75 24.51 -14.17
C LYS A 116 -32.56 23.21 -14.12
N LYS A 117 -32.01 22.14 -13.55
CA LYS A 117 -32.70 20.84 -13.44
C LYS A 117 -33.88 20.90 -12.48
N PHE A 118 -33.76 21.63 -11.38
CA PHE A 118 -34.85 21.87 -10.44
C PHE A 118 -36.02 22.60 -11.11
N GLN A 119 -35.75 23.67 -11.86
CA GLN A 119 -36.77 24.39 -12.62
C GLN A 119 -37.45 23.50 -13.68
N GLN A 120 -36.68 22.64 -14.34
CA GLN A 120 -37.21 21.67 -15.33
C GLN A 120 -38.13 20.61 -14.71
N ALA A 121 -37.99 20.31 -13.42
CA ALA A 121 -38.89 19.41 -12.71
C ALA A 121 -40.30 19.99 -12.53
N LYS A 122 -40.46 21.32 -12.66
CA LYS A 122 -41.75 22.03 -12.53
C LYS A 122 -42.50 21.76 -11.21
N SER A 123 -41.75 21.48 -10.15
CA SER A 123 -42.28 21.28 -8.80
C SER A 123 -41.71 22.32 -7.83
N ARG A 124 -42.40 22.53 -6.70
CA ARG A 124 -41.90 23.44 -5.66
C ARG A 124 -40.93 22.75 -4.70
N VAL A 125 -41.06 21.43 -4.55
CA VAL A 125 -40.14 20.56 -3.81
C VAL A 125 -39.88 19.31 -4.63
N VAL A 126 -38.61 18.94 -4.79
CA VAL A 126 -38.16 17.72 -5.46
C VAL A 126 -37.32 16.93 -4.48
N PHE A 127 -37.77 15.73 -4.12
CA PHE A 127 -36.97 14.78 -3.34
C PHE A 127 -36.13 13.90 -4.24
N SER A 128 -35.03 13.37 -3.69
CA SER A 128 -34.35 12.23 -4.29
C SER A 128 -35.29 11.03 -4.39
N ALA A 129 -35.03 10.15 -5.35
CA ALA A 129 -35.77 8.92 -5.53
C ALA A 129 -34.84 7.71 -5.32
N GLU A 130 -35.39 6.62 -4.78
CA GLU A 130 -34.68 5.39 -4.43
C GLU A 130 -35.36 4.16 -5.07
N GLU A 131 -34.57 3.12 -5.33
CA GLU A 131 -35.05 1.83 -5.83
C GLU A 131 -35.75 1.02 -4.74
N LEU A 132 -35.22 1.08 -3.51
CA LEU A 132 -35.68 0.30 -2.38
C LEU A 132 -36.59 1.12 -1.48
N ILE A 133 -37.73 0.56 -1.08
CA ILE A 133 -38.60 1.20 -0.09
C ILE A 133 -38.04 1.01 1.33
N TYR A 134 -37.88 2.12 2.05
CA TYR A 134 -37.41 2.16 3.43
C TYR A 134 -38.10 3.30 4.22
N PRO A 135 -38.39 3.14 5.52
CA PRO A 135 -38.20 1.92 6.32
C PRO A 135 -39.38 0.93 6.27
N ASP A 136 -40.57 1.36 5.84
CA ASP A 136 -41.80 0.54 5.93
C ASP A 136 -42.28 0.06 4.56
N ARG A 137 -42.00 -1.21 4.24
CA ARG A 137 -42.42 -1.87 2.99
C ARG A 137 -43.93 -1.88 2.78
N ARG A 138 -44.74 -1.81 3.84
CA ARG A 138 -46.22 -1.83 3.75
C ARG A 138 -46.78 -0.60 3.05
N LEU A 139 -45.98 0.46 2.91
CA LEU A 139 -46.37 1.70 2.24
C LEU A 139 -46.22 1.64 0.71
N GLU A 140 -45.62 0.59 0.16
CA GLU A 140 -45.35 0.45 -1.27
C GLU A 140 -46.60 0.61 -2.14
N ALA A 141 -47.73 0.01 -1.73
CA ALA A 141 -48.99 0.11 -2.47
C ALA A 141 -49.57 1.53 -2.51
N LYS A 142 -49.17 2.41 -1.58
CA LYS A 142 -49.64 3.80 -1.51
C LYS A 142 -48.86 4.75 -2.41
N TYR A 143 -47.64 4.36 -2.82
CA TYR A 143 -46.86 5.17 -3.75
C TYR A 143 -47.55 5.22 -5.12
N PRO A 144 -47.56 6.38 -5.81
CA PRO A 144 -47.97 6.44 -7.20
C PRO A 144 -47.19 5.42 -8.05
N THR A 145 -47.84 4.87 -9.07
CA THR A 145 -47.15 4.07 -10.08
C THR A 145 -46.31 4.99 -10.96
N VAL A 146 -45.07 4.58 -11.20
CA VAL A 146 -44.12 5.32 -12.04
C VAL A 146 -43.80 4.42 -13.23
N PRO A 147 -44.09 4.84 -14.48
CA PRO A 147 -43.85 3.99 -15.65
C PRO A 147 -42.37 3.72 -15.91
N ASP A 148 -41.51 4.67 -15.51
CA ASP A 148 -40.07 4.64 -15.77
C ASP A 148 -39.34 5.49 -14.72
N GLY A 149 -38.38 4.87 -14.02
CA GLY A 149 -37.59 5.51 -12.96
C GLY A 149 -37.83 4.94 -11.56
N LYS A 150 -36.99 5.40 -10.62
CA LYS A 150 -37.01 5.07 -9.19
C LYS A 150 -38.31 5.52 -8.54
N ARG A 151 -38.97 4.66 -7.77
CA ARG A 151 -40.36 4.89 -7.31
C ARG A 151 -40.46 5.53 -5.92
N PHE A 152 -39.52 5.25 -5.03
CA PHE A 152 -39.66 5.59 -3.61
C PHE A 152 -38.94 6.88 -3.26
N LEU A 153 -39.41 7.57 -2.23
CA LEU A 153 -38.80 8.83 -1.76
C LEU A 153 -37.47 8.52 -1.07
N GLY A 154 -36.48 9.42 -1.16
CA GLY A 154 -35.28 9.41 -0.33
C GLY A 154 -35.03 10.74 0.38
N SER A 155 -34.89 10.72 1.70
CA SER A 155 -34.77 11.92 2.55
C SER A 155 -33.35 12.49 2.63
N GLY A 156 -32.34 11.73 2.22
CA GLY A 156 -30.94 12.18 2.24
C GLY A 156 -30.62 13.30 1.26
N GLY A 157 -31.55 13.66 0.37
CA GLY A 157 -31.44 14.80 -0.53
C GLY A 157 -32.79 15.31 -1.03
N PHE A 158 -33.03 16.61 -0.92
CA PHE A 158 -34.18 17.27 -1.53
C PHE A 158 -33.93 18.77 -1.74
N ILE A 159 -34.58 19.34 -2.75
CA ILE A 159 -34.45 20.76 -3.11
C ILE A 159 -35.83 21.39 -3.23
N GLY A 160 -35.99 22.63 -2.77
CA GLY A 160 -37.25 23.33 -2.90
C GLY A 160 -37.18 24.81 -2.51
N TYR A 161 -38.26 25.52 -2.76
CA TYR A 161 -38.41 26.91 -2.31
C TYR A 161 -38.55 26.97 -0.78
N ALA A 162 -37.91 27.95 -0.15
CA ALA A 162 -37.89 28.06 1.32
C ALA A 162 -39.28 28.07 1.99
N PRO A 163 -40.33 28.75 1.45
CA PRO A 163 -41.68 28.68 2.02
C PRO A 163 -42.30 27.29 1.92
N SER A 164 -42.08 26.58 0.81
CA SER A 164 -42.57 25.22 0.61
C SER A 164 -41.88 24.22 1.54
N LEU A 165 -40.57 24.35 1.74
CA LEU A 165 -39.84 23.54 2.72
C LEU A 165 -40.26 23.86 4.16
N SER A 166 -40.60 25.11 4.46
CA SER A 166 -41.09 25.50 5.79
C SER A 166 -42.43 24.84 6.10
N LYS A 167 -43.34 24.77 5.12
CA LYS A 167 -44.61 24.01 5.21
C LYS A 167 -44.35 22.51 5.39
N LEU A 168 -43.39 21.95 4.64
CA LEU A 168 -43.02 20.54 4.69
C LEU A 168 -42.61 20.08 6.09
N VAL A 169 -41.83 20.88 6.84
CA VAL A 169 -41.36 20.51 8.18
C VAL A 169 -42.21 21.09 9.32
N ALA A 170 -43.27 21.83 9.00
CA ALA A 170 -44.07 22.57 9.99
C ALA A 170 -44.68 21.64 11.06
N GLU A 171 -45.16 20.48 10.63
CA GLU A 171 -45.84 19.49 11.47
C GLU A 171 -44.88 18.50 12.17
N TRP A 172 -43.57 18.70 12.07
CA TRP A 172 -42.63 17.84 12.80
C TRP A 172 -42.80 18.03 14.32
N GLU A 173 -43.31 17.01 14.99
CA GLU A 173 -43.44 16.87 16.45
C GLU A 173 -42.75 15.61 16.98
N GLY A 174 -41.99 14.93 16.11
CA GLY A 174 -41.26 13.70 16.44
C GLY A 174 -40.04 13.93 17.34
N GLN A 175 -39.55 12.83 17.89
CA GLN A 175 -38.35 12.76 18.71
C GLN A 175 -37.08 12.72 17.86
N ASP A 176 -35.92 13.05 18.45
CA ASP A 176 -34.65 13.10 17.72
C ASP A 176 -34.23 11.73 17.13
N ASN A 177 -34.72 10.63 17.70
CA ASN A 177 -34.50 9.25 17.26
C ASN A 177 -35.58 8.71 16.31
N ASP A 178 -36.64 9.48 16.01
CA ASP A 178 -37.64 9.08 15.01
C ASP A 178 -37.04 9.11 13.59
N SER A 179 -37.62 8.34 12.67
CA SER A 179 -37.15 8.31 11.28
C SER A 179 -37.55 9.56 10.51
N ASP A 180 -36.56 10.30 10.02
CA ASP A 180 -36.74 11.42 9.09
C ASP A 180 -37.37 10.94 7.77
N GLN A 181 -36.88 9.84 7.22
CA GLN A 181 -37.38 9.20 6.01
C GLN A 181 -38.86 8.84 6.10
N LEU A 182 -39.29 8.21 7.21
CA LEU A 182 -40.69 7.84 7.41
C LEU A 182 -41.59 9.07 7.52
N PHE A 183 -41.11 10.14 8.15
CA PHE A 183 -41.86 11.40 8.26
C PHE A 183 -42.12 12.02 6.88
N TYR A 184 -41.09 12.20 6.06
CA TYR A 184 -41.26 12.75 4.71
C TYR A 184 -42.08 11.82 3.81
N THR A 185 -41.92 10.50 3.95
CA THR A 185 -42.73 9.50 3.25
C THR A 185 -44.21 9.65 3.55
N LYS A 186 -44.59 9.80 4.84
CA LYS A 186 -45.99 9.98 5.23
C LYS A 186 -46.59 11.25 4.64
N ILE A 187 -45.83 12.34 4.56
CA ILE A 187 -46.29 13.59 3.91
C ILE A 187 -46.47 13.40 2.41
N PHE A 188 -45.53 12.73 1.72
CA PHE A 188 -45.61 12.49 0.29
C PHE A 188 -46.78 11.55 -0.10
N LEU A 189 -47.12 10.61 0.76
CA LEU A 189 -48.20 9.65 0.54
C LEU A 189 -49.59 10.21 0.85
N ASP A 190 -49.66 11.36 1.53
CA ASP A 190 -50.89 12.12 1.72
C ASP A 190 -51.16 12.95 0.44
N PRO A 191 -52.20 12.63 -0.35
CA PRO A 191 -52.45 13.30 -1.63
C PRO A 191 -52.70 14.80 -1.48
N GLU A 192 -53.41 15.21 -0.43
CA GLU A 192 -53.76 16.61 -0.19
C GLU A 192 -52.50 17.41 0.14
N LYS A 193 -51.65 16.90 1.05
CA LYS A 193 -50.39 17.55 1.40
C LYS A 193 -49.41 17.56 0.23
N ARG A 194 -49.31 16.47 -0.53
CA ARG A 194 -48.45 16.37 -1.71
C ARG A 194 -48.83 17.41 -2.76
N GLU A 195 -50.12 17.58 -3.03
CA GLU A 195 -50.61 18.58 -3.99
C GLU A 195 -50.44 20.01 -3.44
N GLN A 196 -50.79 20.24 -2.19
CA GLN A 196 -50.70 21.56 -1.54
C GLN A 196 -49.25 22.10 -1.49
N ILE A 197 -48.28 21.23 -1.19
CA ILE A 197 -46.85 21.60 -1.14
C ILE A 197 -46.20 21.54 -2.53
N ASN A 198 -46.82 20.81 -3.48
CA ASN A 198 -46.30 20.48 -4.82
C ASN A 198 -44.95 19.75 -4.74
N ILE A 199 -45.02 18.51 -4.24
CA ILE A 199 -43.88 17.60 -4.06
C ILE A 199 -43.81 16.60 -5.23
N SER A 200 -42.62 16.45 -5.82
CA SER A 200 -42.29 15.36 -6.75
C SER A 200 -41.00 14.64 -6.34
N LEU A 201 -40.72 13.50 -6.99
CA LEU A 201 -39.49 12.74 -6.82
C LEU A 201 -38.65 12.79 -8.11
N ASP A 202 -37.33 12.81 -7.97
CA ASP A 202 -36.38 12.76 -9.08
C ASP A 202 -36.20 11.34 -9.63
N HIS A 203 -37.26 10.80 -10.23
CA HIS A 203 -37.36 9.39 -10.66
C HIS A 203 -36.22 8.92 -11.59
N ARG A 204 -35.62 9.81 -12.38
CA ARG A 204 -34.56 9.47 -13.36
C ARG A 204 -33.17 9.95 -12.92
N CYS A 205 -33.00 10.23 -11.64
CA CYS A 205 -31.71 10.61 -11.04
C CYS A 205 -31.04 11.80 -11.75
N ARG A 206 -31.82 12.81 -12.17
CA ARG A 206 -31.26 13.98 -12.89
C ARG A 206 -30.44 14.87 -11.96
N ILE A 207 -30.90 15.02 -10.73
CA ILE A 207 -30.29 15.82 -9.67
C ILE A 207 -29.61 14.88 -8.67
N PHE A 208 -30.31 13.87 -8.18
CA PHE A 208 -29.88 13.03 -7.07
C PHE A 208 -29.63 11.59 -7.54
N GLN A 209 -28.44 11.06 -7.23
CA GLN A 209 -28.13 9.64 -7.38
C GLN A 209 -27.91 9.03 -6.00
N ASN A 210 -28.90 8.27 -5.54
CA ASN A 210 -28.74 7.34 -4.43
C ASN A 210 -28.09 6.05 -4.97
N LEU A 211 -27.10 5.52 -4.26
CA LEU A 211 -26.32 4.36 -4.71
C LEU A 211 -26.94 3.02 -4.30
N ASP A 212 -27.70 2.97 -3.21
CA ASP A 212 -28.31 1.71 -2.75
C ASP A 212 -29.35 1.20 -3.75
N GLY A 213 -29.17 -0.04 -4.21
CA GLY A 213 -29.96 -0.63 -5.29
C GLY A 213 -29.70 -0.08 -6.70
N ALA A 214 -28.63 0.70 -6.92
CA ALA A 214 -28.32 1.29 -8.23
C ALA A 214 -26.81 1.31 -8.57
N LEU A 215 -26.01 0.43 -7.96
CA LEU A 215 -24.55 0.42 -8.14
C LEU A 215 -24.12 0.07 -9.57
N ASP A 216 -24.83 -0.84 -10.21
CA ASP A 216 -24.62 -1.28 -11.59
C ASP A 216 -25.02 -0.24 -12.64
N GLU A 217 -25.78 0.79 -12.24
CA GLU A 217 -26.19 1.89 -13.10
C GLU A 217 -25.14 3.00 -13.18
N VAL A 218 -24.18 3.05 -12.24
CA VAL A 218 -23.32 4.23 -12.05
C VAL A 218 -21.88 3.96 -12.49
N VAL A 219 -21.39 4.78 -13.40
CA VAL A 219 -19.98 4.76 -13.85
C VAL A 219 -19.32 6.12 -13.73
N LEU A 220 -17.98 6.12 -13.61
CA LEU A 220 -17.18 7.36 -13.70
C LEU A 220 -17.17 7.87 -15.14
N LYS A 221 -17.47 9.15 -15.30
CA LYS A 221 -17.33 9.88 -16.56
C LYS A 221 -16.24 10.94 -16.40
N PHE A 222 -15.11 10.71 -17.06
CA PHE A 222 -14.02 11.67 -17.11
C PHE A 222 -14.35 12.77 -18.14
N GLU A 223 -14.33 14.02 -17.70
CA GLU A 223 -14.49 15.21 -18.52
C GLU A 223 -13.22 16.06 -18.39
N MET A 224 -13.02 17.02 -19.30
CA MET A 224 -11.87 17.92 -19.21
C MET A 224 -11.94 18.71 -17.89
N GLY A 225 -10.94 18.49 -17.03
CA GLY A 225 -10.74 19.22 -15.78
C GLY A 225 -11.60 18.77 -14.59
N HIS A 226 -12.51 17.80 -14.74
CA HIS A 226 -13.27 17.21 -13.62
C HIS A 226 -13.88 15.85 -14.01
N VAL A 227 -14.28 15.06 -13.01
CA VAL A 227 -14.91 13.74 -13.13
C VAL A 227 -16.32 13.81 -12.55
N ARG A 228 -17.26 13.13 -13.21
CA ARG A 228 -18.66 13.03 -12.79
C ARG A 228 -19.09 11.57 -12.68
N ALA A 229 -20.24 11.34 -12.07
CA ALA A 229 -20.96 10.09 -12.23
C ALA A 229 -21.92 10.20 -13.42
N ARG A 230 -22.09 9.11 -14.18
CA ARG A 230 -23.17 8.95 -15.17
C ARG A 230 -24.04 7.78 -14.75
N ASN A 231 -25.35 8.00 -14.72
CA ASN A 231 -26.33 6.92 -14.62
C ASN A 231 -26.61 6.40 -16.04
N LEU A 232 -26.30 5.12 -16.28
CA LEU A 232 -26.45 4.47 -17.58
C LEU A 232 -27.90 4.07 -17.87
N ALA A 233 -28.71 3.78 -16.86
CA ALA A 233 -30.10 3.36 -17.03
C ALA A 233 -30.98 4.49 -17.60
N TYR A 234 -30.75 5.73 -17.16
CA TYR A 234 -31.54 6.90 -17.59
C TYR A 234 -30.78 7.88 -18.47
N ASP A 235 -29.52 7.59 -18.75
CA ASP A 235 -28.57 8.49 -19.43
C ASP A 235 -28.53 9.90 -18.81
N THR A 236 -28.32 9.95 -17.49
CA THR A 236 -28.28 11.21 -16.74
C THR A 236 -26.91 11.45 -16.13
N LEU A 237 -26.60 12.72 -15.89
CA LEU A 237 -25.42 13.16 -15.14
C LEU A 237 -25.90 13.78 -13.82
N PRO A 238 -25.98 13.01 -12.73
CA PRO A 238 -26.46 13.53 -11.46
C PRO A 238 -25.60 14.70 -10.96
N VAL A 239 -26.18 15.53 -10.09
CA VAL A 239 -25.51 16.67 -9.44
C VAL A 239 -25.01 16.29 -8.05
N VAL A 240 -25.77 15.48 -7.32
CA VAL A 240 -25.49 15.01 -5.97
C VAL A 240 -25.42 13.48 -6.00
N ILE A 241 -24.33 12.92 -5.49
CA ILE A 241 -24.15 11.48 -5.30
C ILE A 241 -24.25 11.19 -3.80
N HIS A 242 -25.11 10.24 -3.43
CA HIS A 242 -25.38 9.88 -2.06
C HIS A 242 -25.15 8.38 -1.86
N GLY A 243 -24.14 8.04 -1.05
CA GLY A 243 -23.82 6.67 -0.66
C GLY A 243 -24.73 6.17 0.45
N ASN A 244 -26.05 6.20 0.26
CA ASN A 244 -27.04 5.75 1.23
C ASN A 244 -26.89 4.26 1.58
N GLY A 245 -27.36 3.88 2.76
CA GLY A 245 -27.35 2.48 3.21
C GLY A 245 -25.95 1.86 3.20
N PRO A 246 -25.78 0.63 2.66
CA PRO A 246 -24.51 -0.11 2.68
C PRO A 246 -23.50 0.34 1.61
N THR A 247 -23.70 1.48 0.94
CA THR A 247 -22.90 1.90 -0.22
C THR A 247 -21.79 2.92 0.10
N LYS A 248 -21.40 3.04 1.38
CA LYS A 248 -20.35 3.96 1.85
C LYS A 248 -19.02 3.75 1.15
N LEU A 249 -18.66 2.50 0.84
CA LEU A 249 -17.40 2.17 0.17
C LEU A 249 -17.42 2.57 -1.30
N GLN A 250 -18.57 2.48 -1.96
CA GLN A 250 -18.71 2.91 -3.35
C GLN A 250 -18.62 4.43 -3.47
N VAL A 251 -19.19 5.21 -2.52
CA VAL A 251 -18.95 6.67 -2.52
C VAL A 251 -17.51 7.02 -2.11
N ASN A 252 -16.81 6.17 -1.34
CA ASN A 252 -15.36 6.33 -1.12
C ASN A 252 -14.57 6.17 -2.43
N TYR A 253 -14.87 5.12 -3.21
CA TYR A 253 -14.29 4.92 -4.54
C TYR A 253 -14.57 6.11 -5.47
N LEU A 254 -15.84 6.50 -5.64
CA LEU A 254 -16.21 7.63 -6.51
C LEU A 254 -15.57 8.95 -6.03
N GLY A 255 -15.47 9.14 -4.71
CA GLY A 255 -14.86 10.30 -4.08
C GLY A 255 -13.35 10.44 -4.30
N ASN A 256 -12.66 9.37 -4.73
CA ASN A 256 -11.25 9.45 -5.16
C ASN A 256 -11.08 10.14 -6.52
N TYR A 257 -12.18 10.44 -7.21
CA TYR A 257 -12.19 11.07 -8.53
C TYR A 257 -13.06 12.34 -8.55
N ILE A 258 -14.31 12.23 -8.08
CA ILE A 258 -15.32 13.28 -8.18
C ILE A 258 -15.12 14.37 -7.10
N PRO A 259 -15.28 15.67 -7.45
CA PRO A 259 -15.38 16.19 -8.81
C PRO A 259 -14.01 16.38 -9.43
N ARG A 260 -12.98 16.66 -8.65
CA ARG A 260 -11.62 16.87 -9.15
C ARG A 260 -10.64 16.48 -8.05
N PHE A 261 -10.67 15.22 -7.68
CA PHE A 261 -9.69 14.64 -6.76
C PHE A 261 -8.51 14.10 -7.58
N TRP A 262 -8.81 13.29 -8.58
CA TRP A 262 -7.84 12.76 -9.56
C TRP A 262 -8.40 12.88 -10.98
N THR A 263 -7.62 13.42 -11.92
CA THR A 263 -7.95 13.45 -13.36
C THR A 263 -6.77 13.01 -14.21
N PHE A 264 -7.01 12.62 -15.47
CA PHE A 264 -5.94 12.24 -16.40
C PHE A 264 -5.00 13.41 -16.73
N GLU A 265 -5.51 14.64 -16.74
CA GLU A 265 -4.74 15.83 -17.12
C GLU A 265 -3.90 16.39 -15.98
N THR A 266 -4.39 16.28 -14.73
CA THR A 266 -3.76 16.94 -13.57
C THR A 266 -3.27 15.99 -12.50
N GLY A 267 -3.54 14.69 -12.64
CA GLY A 267 -3.27 13.71 -11.59
C GLY A 267 -4.08 14.04 -10.33
N CYS A 268 -3.52 13.74 -9.17
CA CYS A 268 -4.15 14.04 -7.88
C CYS A 268 -3.97 15.51 -7.49
N THR A 269 -5.02 16.31 -7.56
CA THR A 269 -4.98 17.76 -7.26
C THR A 269 -5.08 18.07 -5.77
N VAL A 270 -5.49 17.10 -4.96
CA VAL A 270 -5.75 17.29 -3.53
C VAL A 270 -4.77 16.55 -2.63
N CYS A 271 -3.79 15.86 -3.23
CA CYS A 271 -2.78 15.10 -2.51
C CYS A 271 -1.82 15.99 -1.71
N ASP A 272 -1.74 17.27 -2.05
CA ASP A 272 -0.92 18.26 -1.34
C ASP A 272 -1.74 19.15 -0.39
N GLU A 273 -3.05 18.88 -0.24
CA GLU A 273 -3.90 19.64 0.67
C GLU A 273 -3.66 19.24 2.13
N GLY A 274 -3.43 20.24 2.97
CA GLY A 274 -3.30 20.06 4.41
C GLY A 274 -2.06 19.27 4.82
N LEU A 275 -1.00 19.25 3.99
CA LEU A 275 0.27 18.62 4.33
C LEU A 275 0.84 19.21 5.62
N ARG A 276 1.44 18.34 6.44
CA ARG A 276 2.18 18.73 7.64
C ARG A 276 3.67 18.81 7.29
N SER A 277 4.14 19.98 6.86
CA SER A 277 5.56 20.16 6.54
C SER A 277 6.47 19.80 7.71
N LEU A 278 7.45 18.92 7.47
CA LEU A 278 8.54 18.64 8.42
C LEU A 278 9.82 19.42 8.09
N LYS A 279 9.82 20.22 7.02
CA LYS A 279 10.97 21.04 6.60
C LYS A 279 11.33 22.08 7.66
N GLY A 280 12.61 22.15 8.00
CA GLY A 280 13.13 23.11 8.98
C GLY A 280 12.83 22.78 10.45
N ILE A 281 12.13 21.66 10.72
CA ILE A 281 11.97 21.14 12.08
C ILE A 281 13.26 20.40 12.45
N GLY A 282 13.92 20.83 13.53
CA GLY A 282 15.08 20.12 14.07
C GLY A 282 14.70 18.75 14.62
N ASP A 283 15.66 17.83 14.69
CA ASP A 283 15.43 16.42 15.05
C ASP A 283 14.75 16.25 16.43
N GLU A 284 15.05 17.11 17.40
CA GLU A 284 14.44 17.12 18.73
C GLU A 284 12.98 17.60 18.76
N ALA A 285 12.54 18.30 17.71
CA ALA A 285 11.18 18.80 17.58
C ALA A 285 10.30 17.94 16.66
N LEU A 286 10.87 16.87 16.07
CA LEU A 286 10.09 15.93 15.28
C LEU A 286 9.11 15.14 16.17
N PRO A 287 7.92 14.78 15.64
CA PRO A 287 6.93 14.03 16.42
C PRO A 287 7.45 12.71 16.97
N THR A 288 7.05 12.34 18.18
CA THR A 288 7.38 11.01 18.71
C THR A 288 6.53 9.95 18.01
N VAL A 289 7.19 8.87 17.57
CA VAL A 289 6.58 7.73 16.86
C VAL A 289 6.80 6.45 17.65
N LEU A 290 5.73 5.70 17.92
CA LEU A 290 5.83 4.31 18.35
C LEU A 290 5.84 3.41 17.12
N VAL A 291 6.92 2.69 16.88
CA VAL A 291 7.03 1.69 15.82
C VAL A 291 6.68 0.32 16.38
N GLY A 292 5.59 -0.26 15.89
CA GLY A 292 5.21 -1.64 16.17
C GLY A 292 5.75 -2.57 15.08
N VAL A 293 6.68 -3.44 15.43
CA VAL A 293 7.24 -4.49 14.55
C VAL A 293 6.59 -5.83 14.88
N PHE A 294 6.04 -6.50 13.88
CA PHE A 294 5.31 -7.76 14.02
C PHE A 294 5.98 -8.88 13.22
N ILE A 295 6.49 -9.90 13.91
CA ILE A 295 7.13 -11.10 13.34
C ILE A 295 6.23 -12.29 13.70
N GLU A 296 5.22 -12.53 12.87
CA GLU A 296 4.11 -13.45 13.15
C GLU A 296 4.26 -14.82 12.49
N GLN A 297 5.25 -14.96 11.61
CA GLN A 297 5.60 -16.20 10.91
C GLN A 297 7.06 -16.15 10.42
N PRO A 298 7.69 -17.30 10.10
CA PRO A 298 9.05 -17.31 9.58
C PRO A 298 9.17 -16.43 8.34
N THR A 299 10.11 -15.48 8.39
CA THR A 299 10.26 -14.42 7.39
C THR A 299 11.71 -14.35 6.92
N PRO A 300 11.98 -14.46 5.60
CA PRO A 300 13.30 -14.24 5.03
C PRO A 300 13.87 -12.86 5.35
N PHE A 301 15.20 -12.75 5.39
CA PHE A 301 15.94 -11.49 5.44
C PHE A 301 15.59 -10.57 6.63
N LEU A 302 15.23 -11.15 7.79
CA LEU A 302 14.89 -10.36 8.98
C LEU A 302 16.04 -9.43 9.43
N SER A 303 17.30 -9.85 9.26
CA SER A 303 18.45 -8.96 9.52
C SER A 303 18.47 -7.75 8.58
N LEU A 304 18.10 -7.92 7.32
CA LEU A 304 17.97 -6.83 6.35
C LEU A 304 16.80 -5.91 6.68
N PHE A 305 15.68 -6.47 7.17
CA PHE A 305 14.56 -5.69 7.70
C PHE A 305 15.02 -4.73 8.81
N PHE A 306 15.76 -5.23 9.81
CA PHE A 306 16.27 -4.39 10.89
C PHE A 306 17.29 -3.35 10.41
N ARG A 307 18.16 -3.71 9.46
CA ARG A 307 19.08 -2.76 8.82
C ARG A 307 18.33 -1.63 8.12
N ARG A 308 17.25 -1.94 7.41
CA ARG A 308 16.38 -0.95 6.75
C ARG A 308 15.67 -0.06 7.77
N LEU A 309 15.23 -0.61 8.90
CA LEU A 309 14.65 0.16 10.00
C LEU A 309 15.67 1.17 10.58
N LEU A 310 16.92 0.77 10.77
CA LEU A 310 18.00 1.66 11.24
C LEU A 310 18.34 2.77 10.22
N HIS A 311 18.21 2.48 8.94
CA HIS A 311 18.49 3.43 7.86
C HIS A 311 17.37 4.43 7.61
N LEU A 312 16.22 4.31 8.28
CA LEU A 312 15.18 5.34 8.20
C LEU A 312 15.75 6.69 8.61
N ARG A 313 15.52 7.71 7.78
CA ARG A 313 15.92 9.10 8.03
C ARG A 313 14.98 9.75 9.04
N TYR A 314 14.92 9.19 10.23
CA TYR A 314 14.15 9.67 11.36
C TYR A 314 14.96 9.49 12.65
N PRO A 315 15.00 10.48 13.57
CA PRO A 315 15.84 10.35 14.76
C PRO A 315 15.38 9.18 15.63
N GLN A 316 16.28 8.24 15.91
CA GLN A 316 15.99 7.06 16.74
C GLN A 316 15.52 7.49 18.15
N LYS A 317 16.03 8.63 18.66
CA LYS A 317 15.60 9.23 19.94
C LYS A 317 14.15 9.76 19.94
N GLN A 318 13.51 9.89 18.77
CA GLN A 318 12.08 10.17 18.63
C GLN A 318 11.25 8.93 18.33
N MET A 319 11.89 7.76 18.27
CA MET A 319 11.25 6.49 17.99
C MET A 319 11.27 5.62 19.23
N ARG A 320 10.13 4.99 19.50
CA ARG A 320 10.00 3.91 20.47
C ARG A 320 9.74 2.63 19.70
N LEU A 321 10.28 1.52 20.15
CA LEU A 321 10.05 0.22 19.53
C LEU A 321 9.13 -0.63 20.41
N PHE A 322 8.11 -1.20 19.80
CA PHE A 322 7.39 -2.35 20.29
C PHE A 322 7.64 -3.48 19.30
N ILE A 323 8.25 -4.58 19.72
CA ILE A 323 8.51 -5.73 18.87
C ILE A 323 7.73 -6.91 19.44
N HIS A 324 6.85 -7.49 18.63
CA HIS A 324 6.27 -8.80 18.90
C HIS A 324 6.93 -9.82 17.98
N ASN A 325 7.54 -10.84 18.58
CA ASN A 325 8.11 -11.97 17.85
C ASN A 325 7.44 -13.26 18.31
N GLN A 326 6.61 -13.84 17.45
CA GLN A 326 6.00 -15.14 17.68
C GLN A 326 6.98 -16.30 17.35
N GLU A 327 8.00 -16.04 16.55
CA GLU A 327 8.85 -17.07 15.95
C GLU A 327 10.12 -17.34 16.75
N GLN A 328 10.24 -18.58 17.24
CA GLN A 328 11.42 -19.04 17.96
C GLN A 328 12.69 -18.97 17.09
N HIS A 329 12.55 -19.23 15.78
CA HIS A 329 13.64 -19.15 14.81
C HIS A 329 14.29 -17.75 14.77
N HIS A 330 13.49 -16.69 14.90
CA HIS A 330 13.95 -15.31 14.81
C HIS A 330 14.44 -14.71 16.13
N LYS A 331 14.30 -15.45 17.24
CA LYS A 331 14.63 -14.96 18.58
C LYS A 331 16.04 -14.38 18.67
N LEU A 332 17.04 -15.13 18.20
CA LEU A 332 18.44 -14.72 18.29
C LEU A 332 18.70 -13.44 17.47
N GLN A 333 18.13 -13.33 16.28
CA GLN A 333 18.29 -12.15 15.41
C GLN A 333 17.68 -10.89 16.06
N VAL A 334 16.51 -11.02 16.70
CA VAL A 334 15.87 -9.92 17.43
C VAL A 334 16.70 -9.51 18.65
N GLU A 335 17.18 -10.48 19.43
CA GLU A 335 18.01 -10.22 20.62
C GLU A 335 19.33 -9.53 20.26
N GLN A 336 20.00 -9.98 19.19
CA GLN A 336 21.22 -9.35 18.67
C GLN A 336 20.97 -7.89 18.24
N PHE A 337 19.92 -7.65 17.44
CA PHE A 337 19.56 -6.29 17.03
C PHE A 337 19.31 -5.37 18.23
N LEU A 338 18.59 -5.84 19.25
CA LEU A 338 18.30 -5.06 20.44
C LEU A 338 19.54 -4.84 21.33
N ALA A 339 20.46 -5.81 21.39
CA ALA A 339 21.71 -5.67 22.12
C ALA A 339 22.61 -4.61 21.48
N GLU A 340 22.68 -4.58 20.15
CA GLU A 340 23.53 -3.65 19.39
C GLU A 340 22.92 -2.25 19.30
N HIS A 341 21.63 -2.15 19.01
CA HIS A 341 20.98 -0.89 18.62
C HIS A 341 19.82 -0.47 19.52
N GLY A 342 19.36 -1.31 20.44
CA GLY A 342 18.20 -1.01 21.30
C GLY A 342 18.37 0.27 22.14
N GLY A 343 19.61 0.58 22.54
CA GLY A 343 19.95 1.81 23.28
C GLY A 343 19.90 3.11 22.46
N GLU A 344 19.83 3.03 21.14
CA GLU A 344 19.70 4.19 20.25
C GLU A 344 18.29 4.77 20.26
N TYR A 345 17.29 3.91 20.47
CA TYR A 345 15.87 4.28 20.53
C TYR A 345 15.52 4.97 21.86
N GLN A 346 14.36 5.65 21.89
CA GLN A 346 13.87 6.30 23.12
C GLN A 346 13.46 5.26 24.17
N SER A 347 12.81 4.19 23.74
CA SER A 347 12.49 3.02 24.57
C SER A 347 12.19 1.82 23.68
N VAL A 348 12.33 0.61 24.25
CA VAL A 348 12.05 -0.65 23.59
C VAL A 348 11.18 -1.50 24.50
N LYS A 349 10.17 -2.16 23.93
CA LYS A 349 9.39 -3.23 24.55
C LYS A 349 9.38 -4.44 23.62
N LEU A 350 9.94 -5.56 24.07
CA LEU A 350 9.91 -6.84 23.37
C LEU A 350 8.86 -7.76 24.01
N VAL A 351 8.04 -8.39 23.19
CA VAL A 351 7.24 -9.57 23.53
C VAL A 351 7.76 -10.70 22.67
N GLY A 352 8.58 -11.57 23.27
CA GLY A 352 9.21 -12.69 22.57
C GLY A 352 8.34 -13.95 22.53
N PRO A 353 8.82 -15.00 21.85
CA PRO A 353 8.04 -16.21 21.55
C PRO A 353 7.72 -17.03 22.80
N GLU A 354 8.44 -16.81 23.90
CA GLU A 354 8.13 -17.40 25.21
C GLU A 354 6.79 -16.92 25.78
N VAL A 355 6.28 -15.75 25.35
CA VAL A 355 4.97 -15.24 25.74
C VAL A 355 3.96 -15.66 24.69
N ARG A 356 3.10 -16.63 25.01
CA ARG A 356 2.01 -17.03 24.12
C ARG A 356 0.98 -15.90 24.01
N MET A 357 1.01 -15.19 22.89
CA MET A 357 0.10 -14.10 22.56
C MET A 357 -0.39 -14.31 21.13
N ALA A 358 -1.69 -14.13 20.90
CA ALA A 358 -2.21 -14.18 19.54
C ALA A 358 -1.83 -12.91 18.79
N ASN A 359 -1.63 -13.01 17.47
CA ASN A 359 -1.30 -11.90 16.58
C ASN A 359 -2.23 -10.67 16.80
N ALA A 360 -3.54 -10.88 16.87
CA ALA A 360 -4.51 -9.81 17.13
C ALA A 360 -4.31 -9.12 18.50
N ASP A 361 -4.01 -9.89 19.55
CA ASP A 361 -3.72 -9.35 20.88
C ASP A 361 -2.43 -8.52 20.89
N ALA A 362 -1.39 -8.99 20.19
CA ALA A 362 -0.13 -8.28 20.06
C ALA A 362 -0.29 -6.94 19.33
N ARG A 363 -1.07 -6.93 18.24
CA ARG A 363 -1.37 -5.71 17.47
C ARG A 363 -2.22 -4.73 18.27
N ASN A 364 -3.22 -5.22 19.00
CA ASN A 364 -3.99 -4.40 19.95
C ASN A 364 -3.07 -3.79 21.01
N MET A 365 -2.15 -4.57 21.59
CA MET A 365 -1.19 -4.07 22.57
C MET A 365 -0.29 -2.97 21.99
N GLY A 366 0.23 -3.15 20.78
CA GLY A 366 1.04 -2.14 20.10
C GLY A 366 0.29 -0.82 19.89
N ALA A 367 -0.93 -0.89 19.38
CA ALA A 367 -1.79 0.28 19.19
C ALA A 367 -2.16 0.94 20.55
N ASP A 368 -2.44 0.14 21.58
CA ASP A 368 -2.82 0.62 22.91
C ASP A 368 -1.68 1.34 23.62
N LEU A 369 -0.44 0.90 23.47
CA LEU A 369 0.72 1.61 24.01
C LEU A 369 0.79 3.05 23.48
N CYS A 370 0.48 3.27 22.20
CA CYS A 370 0.39 4.64 21.66
C CYS A 370 -0.89 5.35 22.08
N ARG A 371 -2.02 4.64 22.16
CA ARG A 371 -3.32 5.21 22.58
C ARG A 371 -3.26 5.77 24.00
N GLN A 372 -2.63 5.03 24.92
CA GLN A 372 -2.54 5.38 26.35
C GLN A 372 -1.52 6.50 26.61
N ASP A 373 -0.53 6.66 25.73
CA ASP A 373 0.48 7.69 25.86
C ASP A 373 0.15 8.96 25.06
N GLN A 374 -0.09 10.07 25.77
CA GLN A 374 -0.38 11.37 25.16
C GLN A 374 0.78 11.96 24.35
N THR A 375 2.02 11.55 24.64
CA THR A 375 3.23 11.97 23.90
C THR A 375 3.38 11.20 22.59
N CYS A 376 2.76 10.03 22.45
CA CYS A 376 2.76 9.29 21.20
C CYS A 376 1.92 10.04 20.16
N THR A 377 2.61 10.62 19.16
CA THR A 377 1.97 11.40 18.10
C THR A 377 1.55 10.51 16.94
N TYR A 378 2.33 9.48 16.63
CA TYR A 378 2.03 8.50 15.59
C TYR A 378 2.36 7.08 16.04
N TYR A 379 1.53 6.14 15.60
CA TYR A 379 1.77 4.71 15.67
C TYR A 379 2.09 4.20 14.26
N PHE A 380 3.27 3.65 14.07
CA PHE A 380 3.73 3.10 12.79
C PHE A 380 3.82 1.58 12.92
N SER A 381 2.84 0.87 12.35
CA SER A 381 2.83 -0.60 12.32
C SER A 381 3.59 -1.06 11.09
N VAL A 382 4.47 -2.05 11.26
CA VAL A 382 5.22 -2.66 10.18
C VAL A 382 5.43 -4.15 10.45
N ASP A 383 5.09 -4.98 9.47
CA ASP A 383 5.28 -6.41 9.51
C ASP A 383 6.66 -6.79 8.95
N ALA A 384 7.21 -7.91 9.41
CA ALA A 384 8.55 -8.36 9.05
C ALA A 384 8.74 -8.60 7.55
N ASP A 385 7.66 -8.88 6.82
CA ASP A 385 7.67 -9.17 5.38
C ASP A 385 7.69 -7.91 4.50
N VAL A 386 7.85 -6.74 5.11
CA VAL A 386 7.96 -5.44 4.44
C VAL A 386 9.42 -5.09 4.17
N ALA A 387 9.78 -5.05 2.89
CA ALA A 387 11.06 -4.54 2.43
C ALA A 387 11.01 -3.02 2.25
N LEU A 388 11.21 -2.26 3.33
CA LEU A 388 11.14 -0.79 3.31
C LEU A 388 12.44 -0.15 2.77
N THR A 389 12.53 0.01 1.45
CA THR A 389 13.77 0.47 0.79
C THR A 389 13.93 2.00 0.75
N GLU A 390 12.85 2.78 0.90
CA GLU A 390 12.92 4.26 0.91
C GLU A 390 13.20 4.80 2.33
N PRO A 391 14.38 5.41 2.58
CA PRO A 391 14.75 5.89 3.92
C PRO A 391 13.84 6.99 4.47
N ASN A 392 13.18 7.80 3.63
CA ASN A 392 12.29 8.88 4.06
C ASN A 392 10.85 8.43 4.30
N SER A 393 10.54 7.13 4.21
CA SER A 393 9.18 6.59 4.27
C SER A 393 8.34 7.16 5.41
N LEU A 394 8.87 7.15 6.64
CA LEU A 394 8.15 7.65 7.81
C LEU A 394 7.85 9.16 7.71
N ARG A 395 8.79 9.97 7.22
CA ARG A 395 8.57 11.41 7.01
C ARG A 395 7.48 11.64 5.96
N LEU A 396 7.56 10.96 4.82
CA LEU A 396 6.59 11.07 3.73
C LEU A 396 5.16 10.73 4.19
N LEU A 397 4.99 9.70 5.01
CA LEU A 397 3.69 9.32 5.57
C LEU A 397 3.17 10.33 6.60
N ILE A 398 4.04 10.86 7.45
CA ILE A 398 3.67 11.91 8.44
C ILE A 398 3.25 13.20 7.72
N GLU A 399 3.98 13.61 6.68
CA GLU A 399 3.70 14.82 5.91
C GLU A 399 2.33 14.79 5.24
N GLN A 400 1.84 13.61 4.86
CA GLN A 400 0.50 13.43 4.27
C GLN A 400 -0.67 13.72 5.21
N ASN A 401 -0.40 13.79 6.52
CA ASN A 401 -1.33 14.29 7.54
C ASN A 401 -2.72 13.62 7.52
N LYS A 402 -2.79 12.30 7.26
CA LYS A 402 -4.03 11.50 7.32
C LYS A 402 -4.20 10.81 8.67
N ASN A 403 -5.44 10.46 9.02
CA ASN A 403 -5.71 9.72 10.26
C ASN A 403 -5.10 8.31 10.23
N VAL A 404 -5.32 7.59 9.12
CA VAL A 404 -4.72 6.29 8.83
C VAL A 404 -4.19 6.33 7.39
N ILE A 405 -2.92 5.98 7.18
CA ILE A 405 -2.31 5.93 5.84
C ILE A 405 -1.30 4.79 5.70
N ALA A 406 -1.38 4.05 4.60
CA ALA A 406 -0.43 3.04 4.19
C ALA A 406 0.35 3.48 2.94
N PRO A 407 1.66 3.21 2.87
CA PRO A 407 2.37 3.21 1.59
C PRO A 407 1.97 1.99 0.77
N LEU A 408 1.87 2.15 -0.56
CA LEU A 408 1.69 1.02 -1.46
C LEU A 408 2.94 0.14 -1.47
N MET A 409 2.76 -1.12 -1.10
CA MET A 409 3.74 -2.19 -1.20
C MET A 409 3.21 -3.28 -2.14
N THR A 410 4.07 -3.78 -3.02
CA THR A 410 3.72 -4.82 -4.01
C THR A 410 4.71 -5.96 -3.91
N ARG A 411 4.27 -7.19 -4.16
CA ARG A 411 5.20 -8.31 -4.37
C ARG A 411 5.89 -8.12 -5.71
N HIS A 412 7.22 -8.26 -5.73
CA HIS A 412 8.02 -8.00 -6.93
C HIS A 412 7.51 -8.80 -8.15
N GLY A 413 7.32 -8.11 -9.29
CA GLY A 413 6.82 -8.72 -10.53
C GLY A 413 5.37 -9.22 -10.50
N ARG A 414 4.59 -8.93 -9.46
CA ARG A 414 3.19 -9.37 -9.30
C ARG A 414 2.24 -8.20 -9.02
N LEU A 415 0.95 -8.44 -9.15
CA LEU A 415 -0.09 -7.47 -8.79
C LEU A 415 -0.47 -7.51 -7.31
N TRP A 416 -0.11 -8.57 -6.58
CA TRP A 416 -0.40 -8.71 -5.15
C TRP A 416 0.22 -7.56 -4.36
N SER A 417 -0.60 -6.88 -3.56
CA SER A 417 -0.24 -5.67 -2.83
C SER A 417 -0.90 -5.62 -1.45
N ASN A 418 -0.41 -4.73 -0.58
CA ASN A 418 -0.91 -4.55 0.79
C ASN A 418 -2.22 -3.74 0.91
N PHE A 419 -3.08 -3.80 -0.12
CA PHE A 419 -4.37 -3.09 -0.11
C PHE A 419 -5.38 -3.78 -1.02
N TRP A 420 -6.67 -3.60 -0.72
CA TRP A 420 -7.76 -3.98 -1.62
C TRP A 420 -8.53 -2.72 -2.04
N GLY A 421 -8.86 -2.60 -3.32
CA GLY A 421 -9.63 -1.48 -3.84
C GLY A 421 -11.14 -1.64 -3.67
N ALA A 422 -11.63 -2.86 -3.48
CA ALA A 422 -13.05 -3.17 -3.29
C ALA A 422 -13.24 -4.36 -2.33
N LEU A 423 -14.47 -4.52 -1.84
CA LEU A 423 -14.91 -5.68 -1.09
C LEU A 423 -16.05 -6.38 -1.84
N SER A 424 -16.09 -7.70 -1.73
CA SER A 424 -17.24 -8.52 -2.09
C SER A 424 -18.39 -8.29 -1.10
N ALA A 425 -19.59 -8.79 -1.43
CA ALA A 425 -20.76 -8.70 -0.54
C ALA A 425 -20.51 -9.34 0.84
N ASP A 426 -19.66 -10.37 0.90
CA ASP A 426 -19.29 -11.07 2.15
C ASP A 426 -18.14 -10.37 2.91
N GLY A 427 -17.65 -9.23 2.43
CA GLY A 427 -16.59 -8.45 3.07
C GLY A 427 -15.17 -8.93 2.77
N TYR A 428 -14.99 -9.91 1.88
CA TYR A 428 -13.69 -10.42 1.42
C TYR A 428 -13.17 -9.66 0.19
N TYR A 429 -11.95 -9.99 -0.25
CA TYR A 429 -11.28 -9.41 -1.41
C TYR A 429 -12.21 -9.31 -2.64
N ALA A 430 -12.26 -8.12 -3.22
CA ALA A 430 -12.70 -7.90 -4.59
C ALA A 430 -11.75 -6.93 -5.29
N ARG A 431 -11.57 -7.12 -6.60
CA ARG A 431 -10.75 -6.21 -7.41
C ARG A 431 -11.58 -4.99 -7.81
N SER A 432 -11.12 -3.78 -7.48
CA SER A 432 -11.71 -2.55 -8.03
C SER A 432 -11.28 -2.33 -9.49
N GLU A 433 -12.06 -1.54 -10.21
CA GLU A 433 -11.79 -1.17 -11.60
C GLU A 433 -10.41 -0.53 -11.81
N ASP A 434 -9.96 0.28 -10.85
CA ASP A 434 -8.72 1.05 -10.89
C ASP A 434 -7.52 0.36 -10.20
N TYR A 435 -7.71 -0.84 -9.64
CA TYR A 435 -6.68 -1.53 -8.84
C TYR A 435 -5.36 -1.69 -9.59
N VAL A 436 -5.41 -2.20 -10.82
CA VAL A 436 -4.22 -2.46 -11.64
C VAL A 436 -3.52 -1.15 -12.01
N ASP A 437 -4.29 -0.09 -12.26
CA ASP A 437 -3.74 1.21 -12.61
C ASP A 437 -3.00 1.85 -11.41
N ILE A 438 -3.51 1.67 -10.19
CA ILE A 438 -2.88 2.13 -8.95
C ILE A 438 -1.59 1.33 -8.68
N VAL A 439 -1.66 0.00 -8.74
CA VAL A 439 -0.52 -0.90 -8.48
C VAL A 439 0.64 -0.64 -9.45
N GLN A 440 0.34 -0.42 -10.73
CA GLN A 440 1.35 -0.19 -11.76
C GLN A 440 1.81 1.27 -11.86
N GLY A 441 1.32 2.17 -10.99
CA GLY A 441 1.67 3.59 -11.03
C GLY A 441 1.12 4.34 -12.26
N ARG A 442 0.12 3.80 -12.97
CA ARG A 442 -0.60 4.50 -14.05
C ARG A 442 -1.51 5.59 -13.48
N ARG A 443 -2.05 5.38 -12.28
CA ARG A 443 -2.75 6.38 -11.48
C ARG A 443 -2.01 6.59 -10.17
N VAL A 444 -1.38 7.75 -10.01
CA VAL A 444 -0.62 8.11 -8.81
C VAL A 444 -1.40 9.11 -7.96
N GLY A 445 -1.49 8.87 -6.66
CA GLY A 445 -2.27 9.69 -5.72
C GLY A 445 -2.32 9.16 -4.29
N VAL A 446 -3.32 9.64 -3.55
CA VAL A 446 -3.67 9.22 -2.19
C VAL A 446 -5.12 8.77 -2.22
N TRP A 447 -5.35 7.49 -2.02
CA TRP A 447 -6.59 6.78 -2.33
C TRP A 447 -7.30 6.38 -1.05
N ASN A 448 -8.59 6.71 -0.90
CA ASN A 448 -9.42 6.12 0.15
C ASN A 448 -9.80 4.69 -0.26
N VAL A 449 -9.34 3.70 0.49
CA VAL A 449 -9.47 2.28 0.16
C VAL A 449 -10.11 1.50 1.32
N PRO A 450 -10.84 0.41 1.05
CA PRO A 450 -11.51 -0.35 2.11
C PRO A 450 -10.57 -1.23 2.94
N TYR A 451 -9.36 -1.55 2.48
CA TYR A 451 -8.44 -2.46 3.17
C TYR A 451 -6.99 -2.05 2.94
N ILE A 452 -6.20 -2.09 4.01
CA ILE A 452 -4.74 -1.92 4.03
C ILE A 452 -4.14 -2.94 5.00
N SER A 453 -2.90 -3.39 4.75
CA SER A 453 -2.19 -4.37 5.59
C SER A 453 -0.68 -4.12 5.59
N ASN A 454 0.07 -4.95 6.34
CA ASN A 454 1.54 -5.04 6.44
C ASN A 454 2.26 -3.79 6.96
N ILE A 455 1.93 -2.59 6.51
CA ILE A 455 2.57 -1.34 6.89
C ILE A 455 1.58 -0.18 6.83
N TYR A 456 1.44 0.54 7.94
CA TYR A 456 0.57 1.71 8.02
C TYR A 456 0.94 2.63 9.19
N LEU A 457 0.62 3.91 9.03
CA LEU A 457 0.77 4.95 10.02
C LEU A 457 -0.61 5.41 10.50
N ILE A 458 -0.80 5.43 11.82
CA ILE A 458 -2.01 5.94 12.47
C ILE A 458 -1.64 7.14 13.34
N LYS A 459 -2.42 8.22 13.26
CA LYS A 459 -2.29 9.34 14.20
C LYS A 459 -2.70 8.90 15.61
N GLY A 460 -1.87 9.20 16.61
CA GLY A 460 -2.21 8.98 18.02
C GLY A 460 -3.49 9.70 18.44
N SER A 461 -3.74 10.90 17.90
CA SER A 461 -5.00 11.62 18.14
C SER A 461 -6.21 10.88 17.56
N ALA A 462 -6.07 10.20 16.41
CA ALA A 462 -7.15 9.40 15.83
C ALA A 462 -7.42 8.14 16.66
N LEU A 463 -6.38 7.46 17.17
CA LEU A 463 -6.50 6.34 18.10
C LEU A 463 -7.28 6.71 19.38
N ARG A 464 -7.13 7.96 19.85
CA ARG A 464 -7.76 8.45 21.09
C ARG A 464 -9.16 9.03 20.89
N ALA A 465 -9.40 9.74 19.78
CA ALA A 465 -10.62 10.52 19.59
C ALA A 465 -11.67 9.86 18.67
N GLU A 466 -11.20 9.24 17.59
CA GLU A 466 -12.04 8.68 16.51
C GLU A 466 -12.22 7.17 16.70
N LEU A 467 -11.12 6.43 16.94
CA LEU A 467 -11.10 4.97 17.12
C LEU A 467 -11.30 4.57 18.59
N ARG A 468 -12.50 4.88 19.11
CA ARG A 468 -12.90 4.67 20.51
C ARG A 468 -13.07 3.20 20.89
N HIS A 469 -13.46 2.33 19.95
CA HIS A 469 -13.44 0.89 20.20
C HIS A 469 -11.99 0.43 20.29
N VAL A 470 -11.61 -0.05 21.48
CA VAL A 470 -10.22 -0.32 21.82
C VAL A 470 -9.70 -1.52 21.04
N ASP A 471 -10.51 -2.58 20.98
CA ASP A 471 -10.20 -3.76 20.18
C ASP A 471 -10.37 -3.43 18.70
N LEU A 472 -9.24 -3.33 18.01
CA LEU A 472 -9.18 -3.09 16.58
C LEU A 472 -8.96 -4.39 15.80
N PHE A 473 -8.30 -5.38 16.37
CA PHE A 473 -7.82 -6.55 15.62
C PHE A 473 -8.66 -7.82 15.80
N HIS A 474 -9.74 -7.79 16.59
CA HIS A 474 -10.75 -8.85 16.58
C HIS A 474 -12.07 -8.39 15.95
N TYR A 475 -12.54 -9.13 14.95
CA TYR A 475 -13.88 -8.98 14.41
C TYR A 475 -14.40 -10.31 13.84
N SER A 476 -15.39 -10.89 14.52
CA SER A 476 -16.00 -12.16 14.08
C SER A 476 -14.94 -13.26 13.89
N LYS A 477 -14.92 -13.92 12.73
CA LYS A 477 -13.94 -14.95 12.34
C LYS A 477 -12.91 -14.44 11.32
N LEU A 478 -12.81 -13.12 11.14
CA LEU A 478 -11.86 -12.53 10.20
C LEU A 478 -10.44 -12.63 10.76
N ASP A 479 -9.44 -12.65 9.88
CA ASP A 479 -8.05 -12.50 10.29
C ASP A 479 -7.80 -11.11 10.92
N PRO A 480 -6.67 -10.91 11.62
CA PRO A 480 -6.39 -9.66 12.33
C PRO A 480 -6.41 -8.40 11.43
N ASP A 481 -5.92 -8.47 10.20
CA ASP A 481 -5.84 -7.31 9.30
C ASP A 481 -7.21 -6.97 8.70
N MET A 482 -7.97 -8.00 8.32
CA MET A 482 -9.38 -7.82 7.92
C MET A 482 -10.21 -7.25 9.08
N SER A 483 -9.97 -7.72 10.30
CA SER A 483 -10.62 -7.22 11.51
C SER A 483 -10.29 -5.75 11.77
N PHE A 484 -9.01 -5.38 11.70
CA PHE A 484 -8.54 -3.99 11.77
C PHE A 484 -9.29 -3.10 10.79
N CYS A 485 -9.28 -3.46 9.51
CA CYS A 485 -9.94 -2.67 8.48
C CYS A 485 -11.46 -2.59 8.71
N ALA A 486 -12.10 -3.68 9.11
CA ALA A 486 -13.54 -3.69 9.40
C ALA A 486 -13.91 -2.79 10.58
N ASN A 487 -13.14 -2.85 11.68
CA ASN A 487 -13.36 -2.06 12.89
C ASN A 487 -13.07 -0.56 12.66
N VAL A 488 -12.08 -0.22 11.83
CA VAL A 488 -11.81 1.17 11.42
C VAL A 488 -12.96 1.73 10.58
N ARG A 489 -13.48 0.95 9.62
CA ARG A 489 -14.62 1.35 8.77
C ARG A 489 -15.91 1.54 9.58
N GLN A 490 -16.18 0.69 10.56
CA GLN A 490 -17.36 0.81 11.43
C GLN A 490 -17.36 2.08 12.28
N GLN A 491 -16.18 2.65 12.51
CA GLN A 491 -16.00 3.91 13.22
C GLN A 491 -15.90 5.11 12.28
N GLU A 492 -16.25 4.93 10.99
CA GLU A 492 -16.30 5.97 9.96
C GLU A 492 -14.97 6.71 9.72
N VAL A 493 -13.84 6.07 10.04
CA VAL A 493 -12.49 6.57 9.76
C VAL A 493 -12.03 6.06 8.41
N PHE A 494 -11.46 6.95 7.59
CA PHE A 494 -10.95 6.57 6.27
C PHE A 494 -9.56 5.94 6.38
N MET A 495 -9.32 4.94 5.53
CA MET A 495 -7.99 4.35 5.34
C MET A 495 -7.45 4.82 4.01
N PHE A 496 -6.31 5.52 4.06
CA PHE A 496 -5.67 6.02 2.86
C PHE A 496 -4.52 5.13 2.42
N LEU A 497 -4.34 5.00 1.12
CA LEU A 497 -3.18 4.39 0.48
C LEU A 497 -2.45 5.46 -0.33
N THR A 498 -1.14 5.58 -0.21
CA THR A 498 -0.33 6.46 -1.07
C THR A 498 0.61 5.66 -1.97
N ASN A 499 0.55 5.94 -3.27
CA ASN A 499 1.52 5.44 -4.26
C ASN A 499 2.30 6.59 -4.91
N ARG A 500 2.38 7.76 -4.25
CA ARG A 500 3.11 8.94 -4.75
C ARG A 500 4.64 8.75 -4.80
N HIS A 501 5.14 7.79 -4.04
CA HIS A 501 6.55 7.42 -3.98
C HIS A 501 6.67 5.90 -4.03
N THR A 502 7.81 5.40 -4.47
CA THR A 502 8.20 4.00 -4.31
C THR A 502 8.76 3.83 -2.92
N PHE A 503 8.02 3.17 -2.02
CA PHE A 503 8.43 3.00 -0.62
C PHE A 503 9.24 1.73 -0.39
N GLY A 504 8.96 0.69 -1.19
CA GLY A 504 9.49 -0.66 -1.00
C GLY A 504 8.63 -1.71 -1.67
N HIS A 505 8.76 -2.95 -1.20
CA HIS A 505 8.01 -4.10 -1.70
C HIS A 505 7.67 -5.08 -0.57
N LEU A 506 6.87 -6.09 -0.91
CA LEU A 506 6.56 -7.21 -0.01
C LEU A 506 7.40 -8.42 -0.39
N LEU A 507 7.95 -9.09 0.62
CA LEU A 507 8.59 -10.39 0.47
C LEU A 507 7.54 -11.47 0.13
N SER A 508 7.97 -12.48 -0.63
CA SER A 508 7.26 -13.75 -0.69
C SER A 508 7.67 -14.59 0.51
N LEU A 509 6.68 -15.08 1.25
CA LEU A 509 6.87 -16.04 2.33
C LEU A 509 6.51 -17.46 1.87
N ASP A 510 6.23 -17.62 0.57
CA ASP A 510 5.69 -18.84 0.02
C ASP A 510 6.80 -19.92 0.04
N ASN A 511 6.61 -20.96 0.84
CA ASN A 511 7.55 -22.08 1.01
C ASN A 511 8.90 -21.71 1.67
N TYR A 512 8.99 -20.63 2.45
CA TYR A 512 10.20 -20.36 3.23
C TYR A 512 10.48 -21.50 4.21
N GLN A 513 11.69 -22.06 4.16
CA GLN A 513 12.11 -23.17 5.00
C GLN A 513 13.06 -22.67 6.08
N THR A 514 12.96 -23.25 7.27
CA THR A 514 13.84 -22.92 8.42
C THR A 514 14.71 -24.12 8.82
N THR A 515 15.14 -24.92 7.84
CA THR A 515 15.87 -26.19 8.04
C THR A 515 17.38 -26.06 7.86
N HIS A 516 17.85 -24.94 7.31
CA HIS A 516 19.26 -24.62 7.10
C HIS A 516 19.78 -23.71 8.22
N LEU A 517 21.11 -23.65 8.37
CA LEU A 517 21.74 -22.72 9.28
C LEU A 517 21.50 -21.27 8.80
N HIS A 518 21.67 -21.03 7.50
CA HIS A 518 21.42 -19.76 6.82
C HIS A 518 20.35 -19.90 5.73
N ASN A 519 19.09 -19.94 6.15
CA ASN A 519 17.93 -20.17 5.27
C ASN A 519 17.80 -19.16 4.11
N ASP A 520 18.18 -17.90 4.34
CA ASP A 520 18.14 -16.84 3.33
C ASP A 520 18.97 -17.18 2.07
N LEU A 521 19.99 -18.06 2.16
CA LEU A 521 20.78 -18.48 0.98
C LEU A 521 19.88 -19.11 -0.10
N TRP A 522 18.82 -19.81 0.29
CA TRP A 522 17.90 -20.50 -0.64
C TRP A 522 16.83 -19.59 -1.27
N GLU A 523 16.78 -18.31 -0.90
CA GLU A 523 15.69 -17.41 -1.27
C GLU A 523 15.87 -16.71 -2.64
N VAL A 524 16.89 -17.08 -3.42
CA VAL A 524 17.20 -16.47 -4.73
C VAL A 524 16.04 -16.53 -5.73
N PHE A 525 15.14 -17.51 -5.61
CA PHE A 525 13.98 -17.64 -6.50
C PHE A 525 12.76 -16.85 -6.01
N SER A 526 12.47 -16.91 -4.72
CA SER A 526 11.27 -16.31 -4.13
C SER A 526 11.42 -14.81 -3.95
N ASN A 527 12.63 -14.35 -3.61
CA ASN A 527 12.94 -12.99 -3.22
C ASN A 527 14.29 -12.52 -3.84
N PRO A 528 14.40 -12.48 -5.17
CA PRO A 528 15.69 -12.25 -5.86
C PRO A 528 16.31 -10.88 -5.57
N GLU A 529 15.52 -9.82 -5.39
CA GLU A 529 16.06 -8.47 -5.13
C GLU A 529 16.68 -8.37 -3.73
N ASP A 530 16.05 -8.95 -2.71
CA ASP A 530 16.57 -8.99 -1.34
C ASP A 530 17.77 -9.94 -1.22
N TRP A 531 17.71 -11.08 -1.91
CA TRP A 531 18.83 -12.01 -2.02
C TRP A 531 20.05 -11.32 -2.64
N LYS A 532 19.83 -10.56 -3.72
CA LYS A 532 20.87 -9.77 -4.37
C LYS A 532 21.44 -8.69 -3.44
N GLU A 533 20.59 -7.96 -2.71
CA GLU A 533 21.04 -6.94 -1.76
C GLU A 533 21.91 -7.54 -0.63
N LYS A 534 21.54 -8.74 -0.14
CA LYS A 534 22.28 -9.42 0.93
C LYS A 534 23.57 -10.07 0.43
N TYR A 535 23.54 -10.74 -0.72
CA TYR A 535 24.59 -11.68 -1.12
C TYR A 535 25.43 -11.28 -2.31
N ILE A 536 24.94 -10.43 -3.22
CA ILE A 536 25.72 -9.99 -4.37
C ILE A 536 26.51 -8.75 -4.01
N HIS A 537 27.80 -8.75 -4.37
CA HIS A 537 28.71 -7.68 -4.05
C HIS A 537 28.18 -6.33 -4.56
N GLU A 538 28.19 -5.28 -3.73
CA GLU A 538 27.66 -3.93 -4.06
C GLU A 538 28.22 -3.34 -5.36
N ASN A 539 29.48 -3.65 -5.67
CA ASN A 539 30.18 -3.24 -6.89
C ASN A 539 29.97 -4.18 -8.10
N TYR A 540 29.15 -5.23 -8.02
CA TYR A 540 28.85 -6.14 -9.13
C TYR A 540 28.35 -5.39 -10.37
N THR A 541 27.42 -4.45 -10.22
CA THR A 541 26.89 -3.67 -11.37
C THR A 541 27.98 -2.84 -12.04
N LYS A 542 28.99 -2.38 -11.28
CA LYS A 542 30.16 -1.70 -11.85
C LYS A 542 31.04 -2.70 -12.61
N ALA A 543 31.27 -3.88 -12.06
CA ALA A 543 31.97 -4.99 -12.72
C ALA A 543 31.29 -5.38 -14.04
N LEU A 544 29.96 -5.54 -14.02
CA LEU A 544 29.17 -5.82 -15.21
C LEU A 544 29.23 -4.68 -16.23
N ALA A 545 29.42 -3.43 -15.80
CA ALA A 545 29.69 -2.30 -16.70
C ALA A 545 31.12 -2.32 -17.30
N GLY A 546 31.99 -3.23 -16.86
CA GLY A 546 33.41 -3.35 -17.25
C GLY A 546 34.37 -2.55 -16.35
N LYS A 547 33.88 -1.99 -15.23
CA LYS A 547 34.70 -1.25 -14.25
C LYS A 547 34.99 -2.15 -13.05
N LEU A 548 36.21 -2.17 -12.51
CA LEU A 548 36.61 -3.09 -11.43
C LEU A 548 36.68 -4.57 -11.87
N VAL A 549 36.89 -4.79 -13.17
CA VAL A 549 37.36 -6.09 -13.67
C VAL A 549 38.84 -5.94 -13.95
N GLU A 550 39.63 -6.85 -13.38
CA GLU A 550 41.08 -6.92 -13.57
C GLU A 550 41.44 -8.16 -14.39
N THR A 551 42.63 -8.13 -15.00
CA THR A 551 43.18 -9.26 -15.75
C THR A 551 44.55 -9.61 -15.19
N PRO A 552 44.63 -10.26 -14.00
CA PRO A 552 45.90 -10.52 -13.33
C PRO A 552 46.85 -11.43 -14.12
N CYS A 553 46.31 -12.30 -14.97
CA CYS A 553 47.07 -13.14 -15.90
C CYS A 553 46.38 -13.11 -17.28
N PRO A 554 47.08 -13.45 -18.39
CA PRO A 554 46.46 -13.51 -19.71
C PRO A 554 45.19 -14.37 -19.71
N ASP A 555 44.07 -13.82 -20.20
CA ASP A 555 42.74 -14.46 -20.23
C ASP A 555 42.25 -15.01 -18.87
N VAL A 556 42.75 -14.44 -17.76
CA VAL A 556 42.23 -14.68 -16.42
C VAL A 556 41.63 -13.39 -15.91
N TYR A 557 40.30 -13.34 -15.82
CA TYR A 557 39.57 -12.18 -15.31
C TYR A 557 39.34 -12.29 -13.81
N TRP A 558 39.28 -11.15 -13.14
CA TRP A 558 39.07 -11.08 -11.69
C TRP A 558 38.12 -9.93 -11.34
N PHE A 559 37.00 -10.26 -10.70
CA PHE A 559 35.93 -9.30 -10.43
C PHE A 559 35.19 -9.59 -9.11
N PRO A 560 34.59 -8.57 -8.48
CA PRO A 560 33.76 -8.77 -7.27
C PRO A 560 32.42 -9.43 -7.62
N ILE A 561 32.00 -10.42 -6.82
CA ILE A 561 30.75 -11.17 -7.05
C ILE A 561 29.90 -11.35 -5.79
N PHE A 562 30.50 -11.68 -4.65
CA PHE A 562 29.80 -11.96 -3.40
C PHE A 562 30.11 -10.92 -2.32
N THR A 563 29.13 -10.62 -1.47
CA THR A 563 29.36 -9.89 -0.23
C THR A 563 30.16 -10.74 0.75
N GLU A 564 30.71 -10.12 1.79
CA GLU A 564 31.38 -10.89 2.85
C GLU A 564 30.41 -11.83 3.56
N VAL A 565 29.17 -11.38 3.80
CA VAL A 565 28.09 -12.18 4.38
C VAL A 565 27.80 -13.42 3.55
N ALA A 566 27.73 -13.31 2.21
CA ALA A 566 27.54 -14.48 1.35
C ALA A 566 28.65 -15.51 1.51
N CYS A 567 29.89 -15.04 1.65
CA CYS A 567 31.03 -15.92 1.81
C CYS A 567 31.03 -16.61 3.17
N ASP A 568 30.74 -15.86 4.24
CA ASP A 568 30.70 -16.37 5.61
C ASP A 568 29.57 -17.38 5.79
N GLU A 569 28.35 -17.02 5.42
CA GLU A 569 27.18 -17.92 5.55
C GLU A 569 27.36 -19.18 4.70
N LEU A 570 27.97 -19.10 3.51
CA LEU A 570 28.26 -20.30 2.69
C LEU A 570 29.30 -21.20 3.35
N VAL A 571 30.37 -20.64 3.93
CA VAL A 571 31.40 -21.43 4.63
C VAL A 571 30.82 -22.07 5.89
N GLU A 572 30.04 -21.32 6.67
CA GLU A 572 29.36 -21.80 7.87
C GLU A 572 28.40 -22.95 7.55
N GLU A 573 27.64 -22.87 6.46
CA GLU A 573 26.74 -23.95 6.02
C GLU A 573 27.50 -25.21 5.61
N MET A 574 28.64 -25.06 4.91
CA MET A 574 29.49 -26.19 4.50
C MET A 574 30.11 -26.89 5.71
N GLU A 575 30.61 -26.12 6.68
CA GLU A 575 31.15 -26.68 7.93
C GLU A 575 30.05 -27.27 8.83
N HIS A 576 28.83 -26.71 8.79
CA HIS A 576 27.67 -27.28 9.49
C HIS A 576 27.28 -28.65 8.93
N TYR A 577 27.32 -28.83 7.60
CA TYR A 577 27.12 -30.14 6.97
C TYR A 577 28.24 -31.12 7.34
N GLY A 578 29.50 -30.66 7.32
CA GLY A 578 30.65 -31.34 7.92
C GLY A 578 31.14 -32.62 7.21
N GLN A 579 30.43 -33.14 6.21
CA GLN A 579 30.82 -34.36 5.47
C GLN A 579 31.73 -34.05 4.28
N TRP A 580 32.91 -33.49 4.59
CA TRP A 580 33.98 -33.22 3.63
C TRP A 580 34.51 -34.51 3.00
N SER A 581 34.95 -34.43 1.74
CA SER A 581 35.59 -35.56 1.06
C SER A 581 36.91 -35.96 1.73
N LEU A 582 37.41 -37.15 1.40
CA LEU A 582 38.73 -37.62 1.85
C LEU A 582 39.88 -37.14 0.95
N GLY A 583 39.59 -36.49 -0.18
CA GLY A 583 40.60 -36.12 -1.18
C GLY A 583 41.18 -37.33 -1.94
N ASP A 584 40.40 -38.41 -2.07
CA ASP A 584 40.78 -39.63 -2.79
C ASP A 584 40.21 -39.66 -4.21
N ASN A 585 40.92 -40.29 -5.16
CA ASN A 585 40.46 -40.39 -6.55
C ASN A 585 39.15 -41.17 -6.74
N LYS A 586 38.64 -41.87 -5.71
CA LYS A 586 37.36 -42.56 -5.77
C LYS A 586 36.37 -41.83 -4.89
N ASP A 587 35.38 -41.22 -5.53
CA ASP A 587 34.33 -40.51 -4.84
C ASP A 587 32.96 -40.95 -5.35
N ASN A 588 32.23 -41.68 -4.51
CA ASN A 588 30.89 -42.17 -4.83
C ASN A 588 29.81 -41.07 -4.82
N ARG A 589 30.17 -39.84 -4.40
CA ARG A 589 29.28 -38.68 -4.34
C ARG A 589 29.16 -37.99 -5.72
N ILE A 590 30.10 -38.25 -6.63
CA ILE A 590 30.11 -37.71 -8.00
C ILE A 590 29.69 -38.75 -9.04
N GLN A 591 29.09 -38.29 -10.14
CA GLN A 591 28.65 -39.14 -11.22
C GLN A 591 29.84 -39.78 -11.94
N GLY A 592 30.00 -41.10 -11.82
CA GLY A 592 31.12 -41.86 -12.41
C GLY A 592 32.13 -42.40 -11.39
N GLY A 593 32.07 -41.96 -10.12
CA GLY A 593 32.81 -42.60 -9.02
C GLY A 593 34.32 -42.35 -9.00
N TYR A 594 34.86 -41.52 -9.91
CA TYR A 594 36.30 -41.31 -10.05
C TYR A 594 36.64 -39.84 -10.37
N GLU A 595 37.51 -39.26 -9.55
CA GLU A 595 38.02 -37.90 -9.72
C GLU A 595 39.50 -37.97 -10.10
N ASN A 596 39.85 -37.35 -11.24
CA ASN A 596 41.22 -37.41 -11.76
C ASN A 596 42.20 -36.64 -10.88
N VAL A 597 41.73 -35.60 -10.19
CA VAL A 597 42.52 -34.68 -9.38
C VAL A 597 41.68 -34.31 -8.16
N PRO A 598 41.67 -35.14 -7.10
CA PRO A 598 40.71 -35.01 -6.02
C PRO A 598 40.98 -33.82 -5.11
N THR A 599 39.90 -33.23 -4.58
CA THR A 599 39.94 -32.19 -3.56
C THR A 599 39.14 -32.58 -2.32
N ILE A 600 39.53 -32.06 -1.14
CA ILE A 600 38.69 -32.09 0.07
C ILE A 600 37.58 -31.05 -0.09
N ASP A 601 36.38 -31.52 -0.39
CA ASP A 601 35.27 -30.68 -0.82
C ASP A 601 33.88 -31.19 -0.40
N ILE A 602 32.92 -30.29 -0.58
CA ILE A 602 31.48 -30.54 -0.51
C ILE A 602 30.84 -29.96 -1.77
N HIS A 603 30.05 -30.78 -2.47
CA HIS A 603 29.32 -30.37 -3.66
C HIS A 603 27.99 -29.68 -3.30
N MET A 604 27.58 -28.72 -4.12
CA MET A 604 26.35 -27.94 -3.86
C MET A 604 25.10 -28.83 -3.79
N ASN A 605 25.06 -29.96 -4.52
CA ASN A 605 23.94 -30.90 -4.47
C ASN A 605 23.82 -31.63 -3.12
N GLN A 606 24.92 -31.85 -2.40
CA GLN A 606 24.93 -32.55 -1.10
C GLN A 606 24.23 -31.76 -0.02
N ILE A 607 24.29 -30.43 -0.11
CA ILE A 607 23.56 -29.52 0.77
C ILE A 607 22.25 -29.03 0.12
N THR A 608 21.81 -29.61 -0.99
CA THR A 608 20.59 -29.21 -1.73
C THR A 608 20.59 -27.74 -2.22
N PHE A 609 21.75 -27.20 -2.58
CA PHE A 609 21.96 -25.82 -3.05
C PHE A 609 22.27 -25.71 -4.56
N GLU A 610 22.22 -26.82 -5.29
CA GLU A 610 22.57 -26.89 -6.72
C GLU A 610 21.70 -25.98 -7.60
N ARG A 611 20.39 -25.91 -7.32
CA ARG A 611 19.44 -25.14 -8.14
C ARG A 611 19.64 -23.63 -7.93
N GLU A 612 19.86 -23.24 -6.70
CA GLU A 612 20.11 -21.88 -6.25
C GLU A 612 21.45 -21.40 -6.79
N TRP A 613 22.48 -22.26 -6.72
CA TRP A 613 23.78 -21.99 -7.32
C TRP A 613 23.70 -21.84 -8.84
N HIS A 614 22.95 -22.70 -9.53
CA HIS A 614 22.72 -22.56 -10.97
C HIS A 614 22.05 -21.24 -11.32
N LYS A 615 21.03 -20.84 -10.55
CA LYS A 615 20.35 -19.55 -10.72
C LYS A 615 21.34 -18.39 -10.56
N PHE A 616 22.20 -18.46 -9.55
CA PHE A 616 23.29 -17.50 -9.36
C PHE A 616 24.22 -17.42 -10.59
N LEU A 617 24.68 -18.57 -11.11
CA LEU A 617 25.56 -18.59 -12.28
C LEU A 617 24.87 -17.97 -13.51
N VAL A 618 23.62 -18.32 -13.76
CA VAL A 618 22.85 -17.79 -14.91
C VAL A 618 22.60 -16.29 -14.79
N GLU A 619 22.28 -15.77 -13.60
CA GLU A 619 21.92 -14.35 -13.43
C GLU A 619 23.12 -13.43 -13.30
N TYR A 620 24.22 -13.90 -12.70
CA TYR A 620 25.35 -13.04 -12.32
C TYR A 620 26.66 -13.38 -13.04
N ILE A 621 26.93 -14.65 -13.32
CA ILE A 621 28.17 -15.06 -14.00
C ILE A 621 28.03 -15.04 -15.52
N ALA A 622 26.94 -15.56 -16.08
CA ALA A 622 26.74 -15.62 -17.52
C ALA A 622 26.83 -14.22 -18.18
N PRO A 623 26.15 -13.17 -17.69
CA PRO A 623 26.24 -11.84 -18.31
C PRO A 623 27.64 -11.23 -18.26
N LEU A 624 28.41 -11.50 -17.20
CA LEU A 624 29.81 -11.10 -17.10
C LEU A 624 30.68 -11.86 -18.10
N THR A 625 30.47 -13.17 -18.21
CA THR A 625 31.23 -14.05 -19.10
C THR A 625 31.06 -13.64 -20.57
N GLU A 626 29.83 -13.44 -21.03
CA GLU A 626 29.53 -13.02 -22.41
C GLU A 626 30.10 -11.63 -22.74
N LYS A 627 30.20 -10.77 -21.73
CA LYS A 627 30.80 -9.44 -21.89
C LYS A 627 32.33 -9.48 -21.95
N LEU A 628 32.96 -10.33 -21.13
CA LEU A 628 34.42 -10.45 -21.04
C LEU A 628 35.00 -11.33 -22.16
N TYR A 629 34.20 -12.23 -22.73
CA TYR A 629 34.52 -13.01 -23.92
C TYR A 629 33.51 -12.72 -25.05
N PRO A 630 33.63 -11.57 -25.75
CA PRO A 630 32.71 -11.23 -26.83
C PRO A 630 32.65 -12.32 -27.90
N GLY A 631 31.45 -12.81 -28.20
CA GLY A 631 31.20 -13.89 -29.14
C GLY A 631 31.01 -15.27 -28.48
N TYR A 632 31.27 -15.38 -27.17
CA TYR A 632 30.86 -16.53 -26.36
C TYR A 632 29.47 -16.29 -25.76
N TYR A 633 28.63 -17.32 -25.76
CA TYR A 633 27.28 -17.29 -25.20
C TYR A 633 27.10 -18.52 -24.32
N THR A 634 26.52 -18.34 -23.14
CA THR A 634 26.45 -19.40 -22.14
C THR A 634 25.09 -19.49 -21.47
N LYS A 635 24.67 -20.73 -21.17
CA LYS A 635 23.53 -21.02 -20.29
C LYS A 635 23.98 -21.40 -18.88
N ALA A 636 25.27 -21.20 -18.58
CA ALA A 636 25.95 -21.55 -17.35
C ALA A 636 25.64 -22.96 -16.85
N GLN A 637 25.62 -23.94 -17.76
CA GLN A 637 25.46 -25.34 -17.37
C GLN A 637 26.70 -25.79 -16.61
N PHE A 638 26.56 -26.64 -15.59
CA PHE A 638 27.70 -27.21 -14.89
C PHE A 638 27.38 -28.65 -14.49
N ASP A 639 28.42 -29.49 -14.50
CA ASP A 639 28.35 -30.82 -13.92
C ASP A 639 28.86 -30.79 -12.47
N LEU A 640 29.82 -29.92 -12.17
CA LEU A 640 30.49 -29.84 -10.87
C LEU A 640 30.52 -28.40 -10.34
N ALA A 641 29.90 -28.21 -9.17
CA ALA A 641 30.03 -27.02 -8.34
C ALA A 641 30.21 -27.44 -6.88
N PHE A 642 31.25 -26.94 -6.24
CA PHE A 642 31.69 -27.42 -4.93
C PHE A 642 32.51 -26.37 -4.19
N VAL A 643 32.56 -26.48 -2.87
CA VAL A 643 33.46 -25.69 -2.01
C VAL A 643 34.62 -26.57 -1.60
N VAL A 644 35.84 -26.08 -1.83
CA VAL A 644 37.08 -26.75 -1.46
C VAL A 644 37.64 -26.15 -0.18
N ARG A 645 38.20 -27.01 0.67
CA ARG A 645 38.92 -26.63 1.89
C ARG A 645 40.38 -27.06 1.81
N TYR A 646 41.29 -26.09 1.89
CA TYR A 646 42.73 -26.37 2.00
C TYR A 646 43.26 -26.08 3.40
N LYS A 647 43.95 -27.05 3.99
CA LYS A 647 44.65 -26.92 5.27
C LYS A 647 46.05 -27.55 5.23
N PRO A 648 47.02 -27.05 6.02
CA PRO A 648 48.37 -27.61 6.13
C PRO A 648 48.42 -29.08 6.54
N ASP A 649 47.49 -29.51 7.39
CA ASP A 649 47.41 -30.82 8.02
C ASP A 649 46.49 -31.81 7.29
N GLU A 650 45.75 -31.34 6.28
CA GLU A 650 44.89 -32.15 5.40
C GLU A 650 45.46 -32.11 3.98
N GLN A 651 44.76 -31.47 3.04
CA GLN A 651 45.23 -31.20 1.69
C GLN A 651 45.62 -29.71 1.58
N PRO A 652 46.93 -29.36 1.52
CA PRO A 652 47.34 -27.96 1.48
C PRO A 652 47.40 -27.35 0.08
N SER A 653 47.46 -28.17 -0.96
CA SER A 653 47.74 -27.76 -2.34
C SER A 653 47.01 -28.64 -3.34
N LEU A 654 46.95 -28.18 -4.60
CA LEU A 654 46.40 -28.96 -5.70
C LEU A 654 47.42 -29.05 -6.84
N MET A 655 47.73 -30.27 -7.27
CA MET A 655 48.70 -30.53 -8.32
C MET A 655 48.30 -29.91 -9.67
N PRO A 656 49.25 -29.65 -10.59
CA PRO A 656 48.93 -29.08 -11.90
C PRO A 656 47.89 -29.90 -12.69
N HIS A 657 46.84 -29.25 -13.18
CA HIS A 657 45.74 -29.90 -13.91
C HIS A 657 45.02 -28.97 -14.91
N HIS A 658 44.11 -29.56 -15.68
CA HIS A 658 43.10 -28.88 -16.46
C HIS A 658 41.72 -29.19 -15.87
N ASP A 659 40.81 -28.23 -15.96
CA ASP A 659 39.43 -28.43 -15.54
C ASP A 659 38.62 -29.06 -16.67
N ALA A 660 37.62 -29.86 -16.29
CA ALA A 660 36.66 -30.42 -17.22
C ALA A 660 35.55 -29.40 -17.55
N SER A 661 35.94 -28.19 -17.98
CA SER A 661 35.05 -27.07 -18.28
C SER A 661 35.48 -26.32 -19.53
N THR A 662 34.56 -25.57 -20.15
CA THR A 662 34.95 -24.52 -21.10
C THR A 662 35.60 -23.37 -20.34
N PHE A 663 34.97 -22.91 -19.26
CA PHE A 663 35.55 -21.95 -18.33
C PHE A 663 35.24 -22.30 -16.87
N THR A 664 36.12 -21.88 -15.98
CA THR A 664 36.03 -22.13 -14.54
C THR A 664 35.81 -20.82 -13.80
N ILE A 665 34.91 -20.86 -12.82
CA ILE A 665 34.74 -19.82 -11.81
C ILE A 665 35.36 -20.30 -10.51
N ASN A 666 36.20 -19.47 -9.90
CA ASN A 666 36.86 -19.74 -8.63
C ASN A 666 36.74 -18.52 -7.71
N ILE A 667 35.91 -18.62 -6.67
CA ILE A 667 35.55 -17.53 -5.76
C ILE A 667 36.27 -17.73 -4.43
N ALA A 668 37.00 -16.72 -3.97
CA ALA A 668 37.60 -16.77 -2.63
C ALA A 668 36.55 -16.46 -1.56
N LEU A 669 36.41 -17.35 -0.57
CA LEU A 669 35.40 -17.23 0.49
C LEU A 669 35.95 -16.65 1.79
N ASN A 670 37.27 -16.62 1.98
CA ASN A 670 37.88 -16.05 3.17
C ASN A 670 39.21 -15.33 2.86
N ARG A 671 39.80 -14.67 3.86
CA ARG A 671 40.86 -13.66 3.70
C ARG A 671 42.26 -14.25 3.88
N VAL A 672 43.11 -13.98 2.89
CA VAL A 672 44.55 -14.21 3.03
C VAL A 672 45.16 -13.26 4.08
N GLY A 673 46.04 -13.79 4.93
CA GLY A 673 46.71 -13.06 6.01
C GLY A 673 45.92 -12.99 7.32
N GLU A 674 44.59 -13.16 7.28
CA GLU A 674 43.72 -13.20 8.47
C GLU A 674 43.32 -14.65 8.77
N ASP A 675 42.72 -15.35 7.81
CA ASP A 675 42.19 -16.71 7.98
C ASP A 675 43.18 -17.81 7.57
N TYR A 676 44.08 -17.49 6.63
CA TYR A 676 45.12 -18.40 6.14
C TYR A 676 46.36 -17.67 5.62
N GLU A 677 47.51 -18.37 5.59
CA GLU A 677 48.75 -17.91 4.95
C GLU A 677 49.13 -18.82 3.78
N GLY A 678 49.82 -18.27 2.77
CA GLY A 678 50.13 -19.01 1.53
C GLY A 678 48.93 -19.08 0.59
N GLY A 679 48.86 -20.12 -0.23
CA GLY A 679 47.76 -20.33 -1.16
C GLY A 679 47.83 -19.51 -2.44
N GLY A 680 46.72 -19.53 -3.19
CA GLY A 680 46.55 -18.88 -4.48
C GLY A 680 46.39 -19.88 -5.63
N CYS A 681 46.46 -19.36 -6.85
CA CYS A 681 46.42 -20.12 -8.09
C CYS A 681 47.57 -19.69 -9.00
N ARG A 682 48.29 -20.64 -9.58
CA ARG A 682 49.36 -20.36 -10.55
C ARG A 682 49.02 -20.99 -11.90
N PHE A 683 49.10 -20.19 -12.95
CA PHE A 683 48.94 -20.62 -14.34
C PHE A 683 50.32 -20.88 -14.95
N LEU A 684 50.67 -22.16 -15.13
CA LEU A 684 52.03 -22.59 -15.43
C LEU A 684 52.53 -22.07 -16.79
N ARG A 685 51.67 -22.14 -17.83
CA ARG A 685 52.01 -21.68 -19.18
C ARG A 685 52.40 -20.20 -19.25
N TYR A 686 51.89 -19.38 -18.33
CA TYR A 686 52.14 -17.94 -18.28
C TYR A 686 53.12 -17.54 -17.19
N ASN A 687 53.59 -18.48 -16.37
CA ASN A 687 54.34 -18.23 -15.14
C ASN A 687 53.73 -17.10 -14.29
N CYS A 688 52.40 -17.08 -14.22
CA CYS A 688 51.63 -16.04 -13.55
C CYS A 688 50.91 -16.62 -12.33
N SER A 689 50.83 -15.87 -11.23
CA SER A 689 50.21 -16.32 -9.99
C SER A 689 49.32 -15.25 -9.37
N VAL A 690 48.13 -15.67 -8.94
CA VAL A 690 47.25 -14.89 -8.07
C VAL A 690 47.43 -15.40 -6.65
N ARG A 691 48.27 -14.72 -5.87
CA ARG A 691 48.68 -15.15 -4.50
C ARG A 691 47.86 -14.53 -3.37
N ALA A 692 47.19 -13.40 -3.63
CA ALA A 692 46.35 -12.73 -2.65
C ALA A 692 44.90 -12.63 -3.14
N PRO A 693 44.15 -13.74 -3.22
CA PRO A 693 42.73 -13.69 -3.54
C PRO A 693 41.96 -12.80 -2.56
N ARG A 694 40.98 -12.06 -3.07
CA ARG A 694 40.15 -11.11 -2.34
C ARG A 694 38.84 -11.82 -2.01
N LYS A 695 38.44 -11.84 -0.74
CA LYS A 695 37.16 -12.42 -0.30
C LYS A 695 36.01 -11.83 -1.14
N GLY A 696 35.12 -12.69 -1.63
CA GLY A 696 33.99 -12.31 -2.47
C GLY A 696 34.34 -11.95 -3.92
N TRP A 697 35.60 -12.09 -4.35
CA TRP A 697 36.00 -11.92 -5.75
C TRP A 697 36.17 -13.27 -6.46
N ALA A 698 35.77 -13.31 -7.72
CA ALA A 698 35.84 -14.48 -8.59
C ALA A 698 36.95 -14.35 -9.62
N LEU A 699 37.81 -15.37 -9.71
CA LEU A 699 38.62 -15.62 -10.89
C LEU A 699 37.79 -16.36 -11.94
N MET A 700 37.92 -15.94 -13.19
CA MET A 700 37.34 -16.60 -14.35
C MET A 700 38.41 -16.85 -15.41
N HIS A 701 38.59 -18.11 -15.81
CA HIS A 701 39.57 -18.50 -16.82
C HIS A 701 39.08 -19.71 -17.63
N PRO A 702 39.60 -19.93 -18.85
CA PRO A 702 39.35 -21.17 -19.60
C PRO A 702 39.78 -22.41 -18.81
N GLY A 703 39.02 -23.50 -18.88
CA GLY A 703 39.34 -24.75 -18.15
C GLY A 703 40.29 -25.69 -18.91
N ARG A 704 40.13 -25.75 -20.23
CA ARG A 704 40.84 -26.68 -21.13
C ARG A 704 41.99 -26.03 -21.90
N LEU A 705 42.94 -26.89 -22.32
CA LEU A 705 44.04 -26.63 -23.26
C LEU A 705 45.09 -25.60 -22.81
N THR A 706 44.68 -24.38 -22.45
CA THR A 706 45.56 -23.21 -22.36
C THR A 706 45.91 -22.79 -20.94
N HIS A 707 45.09 -23.13 -19.96
CA HIS A 707 45.26 -22.67 -18.57
C HIS A 707 45.58 -23.83 -17.63
N TYR A 708 46.65 -24.57 -17.96
CA TYR A 708 47.19 -25.60 -17.06
C TYR A 708 47.68 -24.90 -15.78
N HIS A 709 47.06 -25.24 -14.65
CA HIS A 709 47.20 -24.46 -13.42
C HIS A 709 47.33 -25.34 -12.17
N GLU A 710 47.89 -24.78 -11.10
CA GLU A 710 48.09 -25.44 -9.81
C GLU A 710 47.55 -24.59 -8.65
N GLY A 711 47.06 -25.27 -7.61
CA GLY A 711 46.70 -24.66 -6.34
C GLY A 711 47.93 -24.55 -5.45
N LEU A 712 48.41 -23.32 -5.20
CA LEU A 712 49.59 -23.10 -4.39
C LEU A 712 49.36 -23.56 -2.93
N PRO A 713 50.38 -24.03 -2.20
CA PRO A 713 50.21 -24.54 -0.85
C PRO A 713 49.73 -23.49 0.16
N THR A 714 48.66 -23.80 0.88
CA THR A 714 48.26 -23.12 2.12
C THR A 714 49.20 -23.56 3.24
N THR A 715 49.93 -22.61 3.84
CA THR A 715 50.98 -22.90 4.83
C THR A 715 50.51 -22.78 6.28
N LYS A 716 49.39 -22.09 6.51
CA LYS A 716 48.78 -21.92 7.84
C LYS A 716 47.30 -21.59 7.71
N GLY A 717 46.51 -21.93 8.73
CA GLY A 717 45.07 -21.63 8.77
C GLY A 717 44.28 -22.48 7.78
N THR A 718 43.08 -22.02 7.40
CA THR A 718 42.20 -22.76 6.49
C THR A 718 41.77 -21.85 5.35
N ARG A 719 41.91 -22.30 4.11
CA ARG A 719 41.50 -21.56 2.90
C ARG A 719 40.25 -22.21 2.30
N TYR A 720 39.22 -21.41 2.06
CA TYR A 720 37.99 -21.85 1.38
C TYR A 720 37.83 -21.15 0.03
N ILE A 721 37.46 -21.93 -0.99
CA ILE A 721 37.08 -21.42 -2.31
C ILE A 721 35.83 -22.13 -2.83
N ALA A 722 34.93 -21.41 -3.50
CA ALA A 722 33.85 -22.01 -4.27
C ALA A 722 34.26 -22.12 -5.74
N VAL A 723 34.17 -23.31 -6.30
CA VAL A 723 34.59 -23.61 -7.68
C VAL A 723 33.40 -24.11 -8.48
N SER A 724 33.33 -23.72 -9.75
CA SER A 724 32.35 -24.25 -10.70
C SER A 724 32.96 -24.46 -12.06
N PHE A 725 32.78 -25.67 -12.59
CA PHE A 725 33.20 -26.07 -13.92
C PHE A 725 32.03 -25.86 -14.88
N VAL A 726 32.08 -24.74 -15.61
CA VAL A 726 30.95 -24.25 -16.40
C VAL A 726 31.13 -24.57 -17.88
N ASP A 727 30.02 -24.96 -18.52
CA ASP A 727 29.90 -25.49 -19.86
C ASP A 727 30.91 -26.63 -20.14
N PRO A 728 30.80 -27.77 -19.43
CA PRO A 728 31.69 -28.92 -19.55
C PRO A 728 31.71 -29.59 -20.93
#